data_AF-A0A0G0PET5-F1
#
_entry.id   AF-A0A0G0PET5-F1
#
_cell.length_a   1.000
_cell.length_b   1.000
_cell.length_c   1.000
_cell.angle_alpha   90.00
_cell.angle_beta   90.00
_cell.angle_gamma   90.00
#
_symmetry.space_group_name_H-M   'P 1'
#
loop_
_entity.id
_entity.type
_entity.pdbx_description
1 polymer ?
#
loop_
_entity_poly.entity_id
_entity_poly.type
_entity_poly.pdbx_seq_one_letter_code
_entity_poly.pdbx_strand_id
1 'polypeptide(L)'
;MFKKWYLSVLVSFCLLLTVTAESLAQTSSDWYMAGANPSRTSWVNTQVDGNLIVEWYRPIEAYIPQHVQLVTYNNIIYVSTGKGLYALNAANGSTVWHFDTGLPMGHSPTIFEGKVYVGNHDKKLYCLDAATGQMLWSFNDAQAGYSVNPIVIKDSYTNNQPVILVGNRDGNFYAIGAHGHPQQGRVIWKYTIPNNSSIIMSAAYKDGVVYTTAMNNRLYALNVNTSNTQGQARWISGQWQGDPFMAYWPVIYRDKIIVSKSSDIKDGSRPGASSIIAPDGTSYTDFNGAERAAINAINPGNNTSGVDSVGEILPPTSWSGGYSVTDTQYAREYLEQPTPEEIQNDPVGRNRYGHKPWRREYYVINQNDGMEFTFDSDGDGLREYIPLLYWRAESGPMFPPAIGPNNLAYFTARFSRGQVMGWNLDFPSQLSFSDGNSYAIDEPLSISMAGNRVYTSLCCDRPAISFPITSGQQGIRYWWYTLSGSGKAPGYDEMWWVMSGAIDRHQSSYVGAKDWYGTADDGVKTTNASMNSHGVQNPLIPHNGRLFIHRSNAIIALGPGTAQGKETYLPIQNTQSAVVQPNLTALLENEIMKMINAGHLKAGYHVQNQLLAQWGQIFNYFTFPGDTLLALAQAYPYLSSGSKTSLANYIREEWSMYFYPTAYATRGFAEGADRQPISLPPEITADYANFGKSQTASGHSWQYPQHSIYGIWKYAQNVPESSRPPISELYQVARSKTQVPATTDTNVMTTTPYNINSWIAGYYGYLGLYTMAGSPPADATFRNSVQTELNRLLSWRASAFTKESYAYPDMRVQHKMDTSANFLWLTPELADYLANNISTKVNQALDEYLYLNQYWFVNRFENDMGESSTEHFHNYHALFLAKAWIRNESREELIKYLDVPAWERGDMYYIQNLVAAIEAPSNSGSTPTVTQTPTPVVILGDANGDGRVDGADYIIWLNHFNQNTSTGFRDGDFDNSGRVDGADYVIWVNNYII
;
A
#
# COMPACT_ATOMS: atom_id res chain seq x y z
N MET A 1 2.38 -80.32 -19.20
CA MET A 1 3.48 -80.91 -18.39
C MET A 1 3.99 -79.80 -17.47
N PHE A 2 3.50 -79.59 -16.23
CA PHE A 2 3.91 -80.25 -14.97
C PHE A 2 5.45 -80.40 -14.87
N LYS A 3 6.25 -79.89 -13.90
CA LYS A 3 6.15 -79.62 -12.44
C LYS A 3 7.34 -78.70 -12.03
N LYS A 4 7.18 -77.65 -11.19
CA LYS A 4 7.41 -77.53 -9.71
C LYS A 4 8.90 -77.48 -9.23
N TRP A 5 9.39 -76.74 -8.21
CA TRP A 5 8.91 -75.81 -7.16
C TRP A 5 10.12 -75.14 -6.40
N TYR A 6 9.93 -73.89 -5.91
CA TYR A 6 10.28 -73.27 -4.59
C TYR A 6 11.66 -72.70 -4.15
N LEU A 7 11.61 -71.37 -3.86
CA LEU A 7 12.03 -70.58 -2.67
C LEU A 7 13.48 -70.56 -2.13
N SER A 8 14.07 -69.35 -2.02
CA SER A 8 14.52 -68.73 -0.75
C SER A 8 15.02 -67.27 -0.93
N VAL A 9 14.23 -66.33 -0.40
CA VAL A 9 14.53 -65.05 0.28
C VAL A 9 15.87 -64.33 -0.01
N LEU A 10 15.79 -63.19 -0.71
CA LEU A 10 16.73 -62.07 -0.58
C LEU A 10 15.99 -60.89 0.04
N VAL A 11 16.50 -60.46 1.19
CA VAL A 11 16.03 -59.33 2.01
C VAL A 11 16.24 -58.03 1.22
N SER A 12 15.19 -57.55 0.55
CA SER A 12 15.11 -56.13 0.20
C SER A 12 14.65 -55.38 1.43
N PHE A 13 15.55 -54.55 1.97
CA PHE A 13 15.24 -53.52 2.94
C PHE A 13 14.06 -52.67 2.41
N CYS A 14 12.86 -52.93 2.93
CA CYS A 14 11.82 -51.91 3.00
C CYS A 14 12.33 -50.84 3.95
N LEU A 15 13.01 -49.82 3.41
CA LEU A 15 12.93 -48.49 4.00
C LEU A 15 11.47 -48.07 3.86
N LEU A 16 10.69 -48.40 4.89
CA LEU A 16 9.63 -47.52 5.35
C LEU A 16 10.28 -46.16 5.60
N LEU A 17 10.36 -45.35 4.54
CA LEU A 17 10.34 -43.91 4.69
C LEU A 17 8.99 -43.61 5.33
N THR A 18 8.95 -43.64 6.66
CA THR A 18 8.05 -42.74 7.38
C THR A 18 8.24 -41.40 6.71
N VAL A 19 7.18 -40.90 6.08
CA VAL A 19 7.08 -39.52 5.62
C VAL A 19 7.35 -38.66 6.85
N THR A 20 8.61 -38.30 7.05
CA THR A 20 9.01 -37.37 8.09
C THR A 20 8.34 -36.06 7.72
N ALA A 21 7.61 -35.48 8.66
CA ALA A 21 6.95 -34.19 8.54
C ALA A 21 7.83 -33.25 7.69
N GLU A 22 7.27 -32.78 6.57
CA GLU A 22 7.86 -31.74 5.74
C GLU A 22 8.37 -30.64 6.69
N SER A 23 9.68 -30.44 6.78
CA SER A 23 10.21 -29.36 7.61
C SER A 23 9.85 -28.04 6.95
N LEU A 24 8.72 -27.46 7.33
CA LEU A 24 8.18 -26.15 6.93
C LEU A 24 9.06 -24.95 7.38
N ALA A 25 10.35 -25.21 7.63
CA ALA A 25 11.10 -24.64 8.72
C ALA A 25 12.52 -24.28 8.27
N GLN A 26 12.90 -23.01 8.39
CA GLN A 26 14.28 -22.57 8.16
C GLN A 26 15.17 -22.96 9.35
N THR A 27 16.28 -23.67 9.09
CA THR A 27 17.21 -24.14 10.12
C THR A 27 18.31 -23.14 10.50
N SER A 28 18.53 -22.10 9.68
CA SER A 28 19.41 -20.96 10.00
C SER A 28 18.76 -19.99 10.99
N SER A 29 19.57 -19.24 11.74
CA SER A 29 19.14 -18.10 12.56
C SER A 29 18.93 -16.81 11.75
N ASP A 30 19.29 -16.79 10.47
CA ASP A 30 19.01 -15.65 9.59
C ASP A 30 17.51 -15.49 9.36
N TRP A 31 17.06 -14.28 9.07
CA TRP A 31 15.71 -14.00 8.58
C TRP A 31 15.86 -13.33 7.24
N TYR A 32 16.16 -14.09 6.20
CA TYR A 32 16.73 -13.56 4.96
C TYR A 32 15.68 -13.04 3.96
N MET A 33 14.39 -13.18 4.24
CA MET A 33 13.31 -12.61 3.42
C MET A 33 12.06 -12.38 4.27
N ALA A 34 11.09 -11.62 3.74
CA ALA A 34 9.81 -11.46 4.43
C ALA A 34 9.14 -12.82 4.71
N GLY A 35 8.55 -13.00 5.89
CA GLY A 35 7.99 -14.28 6.32
C GLY A 35 9.02 -15.41 6.51
N ALA A 36 10.30 -15.06 6.68
CA ALA A 36 11.47 -15.91 6.89
C ALA A 36 11.88 -16.80 5.69
N ASN A 37 10.94 -17.42 4.98
CA ASN A 37 11.20 -18.41 3.94
C ASN A 37 10.22 -18.28 2.75
N PRO A 38 10.45 -19.01 1.63
CA PRO A 38 9.60 -18.90 0.45
C PRO A 38 8.11 -19.22 0.70
N SER A 39 7.80 -20.11 1.65
CA SER A 39 6.42 -20.45 2.05
C SER A 39 5.80 -19.45 3.02
N ARG A 40 6.57 -18.43 3.44
CA ARG A 40 6.19 -17.31 4.30
C ARG A 40 5.67 -17.72 5.69
N THR A 41 6.19 -18.81 6.24
CA THR A 41 5.69 -19.35 7.53
C THR A 41 6.00 -18.47 8.74
N SER A 42 6.85 -17.44 8.60
CA SER A 42 7.26 -16.54 9.68
C SER A 42 7.87 -17.28 10.89
N TRP A 43 8.61 -18.36 10.60
CA TRP A 43 9.26 -19.21 11.60
C TRP A 43 10.71 -19.51 11.23
N VAL A 44 11.59 -19.49 12.25
CA VAL A 44 12.98 -19.97 12.18
C VAL A 44 13.30 -20.91 13.36
N ASN A 45 14.31 -21.77 13.25
CA ASN A 45 14.57 -22.76 14.30
C ASN A 45 15.25 -22.17 15.57
N THR A 46 15.91 -21.02 15.46
CA THR A 46 16.74 -20.47 16.54
C THR A 46 15.97 -19.44 17.36
N GLN A 47 15.45 -19.87 18.52
CA GLN A 47 14.76 -18.98 19.45
C GLN A 47 15.70 -18.08 20.24
N VAL A 48 15.15 -16.99 20.79
CA VAL A 48 15.84 -16.06 21.69
C VAL A 48 15.22 -16.18 23.06
N ASP A 49 16.05 -16.50 24.05
CA ASP A 49 15.65 -16.70 25.45
C ASP A 49 16.37 -15.73 26.38
N GLY A 50 15.87 -15.65 27.61
CA GLY A 50 16.48 -14.89 28.70
C GLY A 50 15.71 -13.61 29.04
N ASN A 51 16.27 -12.86 29.98
CA ASN A 51 15.73 -11.56 30.38
C ASN A 51 16.26 -10.50 29.41
N LEU A 52 15.53 -10.28 28.31
CA LEU A 52 15.95 -9.33 27.28
C LEU A 52 15.71 -7.90 27.76
N ILE A 53 16.74 -7.08 27.61
CA ILE A 53 16.66 -5.64 27.79
C ILE A 53 16.90 -4.96 26.45
N VAL A 54 16.64 -3.66 26.40
CA VAL A 54 17.01 -2.84 25.25
C VAL A 54 18.51 -2.69 25.26
N GLU A 55 19.18 -3.37 24.34
CA GLU A 55 20.61 -3.20 24.17
C GLU A 55 20.87 -1.87 23.46
N TRP A 56 20.22 -1.64 22.33
CA TRP A 56 20.33 -0.37 21.61
C TRP A 56 19.04 -0.05 20.87
N TYR A 57 18.82 1.24 20.60
CA TYR A 57 17.80 1.67 19.65
C TYR A 57 18.33 2.81 18.79
N ARG A 58 17.91 2.85 17.53
CA ARG A 58 18.40 3.80 16.54
C ARG A 58 17.25 4.44 15.77
N PRO A 59 16.98 5.74 15.98
CA PRO A 59 16.13 6.49 15.09
C PRO A 59 16.75 6.61 13.68
N ILE A 60 15.91 6.48 12.65
CA ILE A 60 16.24 6.45 11.23
C ILE A 60 15.14 7.19 10.46
N GLU A 61 15.54 8.16 9.65
CA GLU A 61 14.65 8.97 8.79
C GLU A 61 13.33 9.44 9.45
N ALA A 62 12.36 9.87 8.65
CA ALA A 62 11.07 10.36 9.14
C ALA A 62 10.10 9.24 9.48
N TYR A 63 10.11 8.15 8.69
CA TYR A 63 9.18 7.04 8.79
C TYR A 63 9.63 5.82 7.99
N ILE A 64 9.42 4.65 8.57
CA ILE A 64 9.53 3.35 7.91
C ILE A 64 8.10 2.82 7.72
N PRO A 65 7.68 2.49 6.49
CA PRO A 65 6.38 1.88 6.25
C PRO A 65 6.20 0.59 7.03
N GLN A 66 4.99 0.36 7.52
CA GLN A 66 4.68 -0.83 8.30
C GLN A 66 4.79 -2.13 7.47
N HIS A 67 4.77 -2.04 6.13
CA HIS A 67 5.01 -3.16 5.18
C HIS A 67 6.47 -3.62 5.11
N VAL A 68 7.42 -2.86 5.67
CA VAL A 68 8.85 -3.20 5.70
C VAL A 68 9.13 -4.11 6.89
N GLN A 69 9.25 -5.42 6.68
CA GLN A 69 9.78 -6.32 7.70
C GLN A 69 11.30 -6.19 7.77
N LEU A 70 11.88 -6.19 8.98
CA LEU A 70 13.34 -6.25 9.11
C LEU A 70 13.86 -7.59 8.60
N VAL A 71 14.95 -7.53 7.85
CA VAL A 71 15.60 -8.72 7.29
C VAL A 71 16.99 -8.83 7.91
N THR A 72 17.37 -10.03 8.34
CA THR A 72 18.67 -10.26 8.99
C THR A 72 19.46 -11.33 8.26
N TYR A 73 20.75 -11.06 8.03
CA TYR A 73 21.67 -11.99 7.41
C TYR A 73 23.10 -11.70 7.87
N ASN A 74 23.81 -12.73 8.37
CA ASN A 74 25.22 -12.61 8.79
C ASN A 74 25.49 -11.42 9.73
N ASN A 75 24.67 -11.27 10.80
CA ASN A 75 24.81 -10.21 11.80
C ASN A 75 24.61 -8.77 11.26
N ILE A 76 23.92 -8.64 10.12
CA ILE A 76 23.50 -7.37 9.53
C ILE A 76 21.97 -7.33 9.47
N ILE A 77 21.40 -6.18 9.80
CA ILE A 77 19.98 -5.85 9.66
C ILE A 77 19.82 -4.99 8.41
N TYR A 78 18.89 -5.35 7.53
CA TYR A 78 18.55 -4.59 6.33
C TYR A 78 17.17 -3.96 6.51
N VAL A 79 17.06 -2.65 6.24
CA VAL A 79 15.80 -1.91 6.36
C VAL A 79 15.61 -0.93 5.22
N SER A 80 14.50 -1.09 4.50
CA SER A 80 14.03 -0.18 3.45
C SER A 80 13.39 1.06 4.07
N THR A 81 13.66 2.22 3.48
CA THR A 81 13.26 3.54 4.00
C THR A 81 12.84 4.48 2.87
N GLY A 82 12.52 5.73 3.23
CA GLY A 82 12.10 6.75 2.28
C GLY A 82 13.21 7.19 1.31
N LYS A 83 14.48 6.96 1.65
CA LYS A 83 15.63 7.32 0.80
C LYS A 83 16.50 6.15 0.35
N GLY A 84 16.13 4.93 0.68
CA GLY A 84 16.83 3.75 0.19
C GLY A 84 16.93 2.62 1.20
N LEU A 85 18.00 1.83 1.08
CA LEU A 85 18.22 0.64 1.88
C LEU A 85 19.42 0.84 2.81
N TYR A 86 19.19 0.70 4.12
CA TYR A 86 20.25 0.70 5.12
C TYR A 86 20.63 -0.72 5.51
N ALA A 87 21.93 -0.95 5.65
CA ALA A 87 22.50 -2.11 6.32
C ALA A 87 23.14 -1.68 7.65
N LEU A 88 22.65 -2.22 8.76
CA LEU A 88 23.08 -1.90 10.11
C LEU A 88 23.71 -3.12 10.78
N ASN A 89 24.75 -2.89 11.56
CA ASN A 89 25.36 -3.95 12.37
C ASN A 89 24.38 -4.35 13.49
N ALA A 90 24.04 -5.64 13.57
CA ALA A 90 23.04 -6.13 14.50
C ALA A 90 23.46 -6.01 15.99
N ALA A 91 24.77 -5.90 16.28
CA ALA A 91 25.28 -5.84 17.64
C ALA A 91 25.25 -4.44 18.27
N ASN A 92 25.29 -3.38 17.47
CA ASN A 92 25.40 -2.00 17.98
C ASN A 92 24.64 -0.95 17.15
N GLY A 93 23.88 -1.37 16.12
CA GLY A 93 23.11 -0.48 15.28
C GLY A 93 23.92 0.43 14.35
N SER A 94 25.27 0.35 14.34
CA SER A 94 26.12 1.21 13.48
C SER A 94 25.87 0.91 12.00
N THR A 95 25.95 1.93 11.14
CA THR A 95 25.72 1.75 9.70
C THR A 95 26.91 1.04 9.08
N VAL A 96 26.65 -0.08 8.40
CA VAL A 96 27.64 -0.78 7.58
C VAL A 96 27.73 -0.09 6.23
N TRP A 97 26.59 0.07 5.56
CA TRP A 97 26.46 0.81 4.31
C TRP A 97 25.02 1.34 4.14
N HIS A 98 24.86 2.27 3.20
CA HIS A 98 23.58 2.80 2.76
C HIS A 98 23.54 2.83 1.23
N PHE A 99 22.44 2.38 0.64
CA PHE A 99 22.19 2.48 -0.80
C PHE A 99 21.06 3.46 -1.05
N ASP A 100 21.37 4.61 -1.63
CA ASP A 100 20.42 5.68 -1.88
C ASP A 100 19.51 5.42 -3.08
N THR A 101 18.25 5.84 -2.99
CA THR A 101 17.30 5.86 -4.11
C THR A 101 16.53 7.18 -4.21
N GLY A 102 16.22 7.58 -5.46
CA GLY A 102 15.51 8.83 -5.73
C GLY A 102 14.01 8.79 -5.42
N LEU A 103 13.44 7.59 -5.23
CA LEU A 103 12.09 7.39 -4.72
C LEU A 103 12.11 6.41 -3.53
N PRO A 104 11.09 6.46 -2.67
CA PRO A 104 11.02 5.64 -1.47
C PRO A 104 10.93 4.13 -1.71
N MET A 105 11.66 3.35 -0.91
CA MET A 105 11.50 1.89 -0.87
C MET A 105 10.38 1.52 0.11
N GLY A 106 9.32 0.89 -0.38
CA GLY A 106 8.15 0.58 0.44
C GLY A 106 8.15 -0.79 1.13
N HIS A 107 9.04 -1.70 0.72
CA HIS A 107 8.97 -3.14 1.04
C HIS A 107 10.35 -3.71 1.38
N SER A 108 10.36 -4.83 2.09
CA SER A 108 11.56 -5.52 2.58
C SER A 108 12.39 -6.14 1.44
N PRO A 109 13.71 -6.18 1.59
CA PRO A 109 14.58 -6.91 0.67
C PRO A 109 14.46 -8.43 0.85
N THR A 110 15.07 -9.17 -0.08
CA THR A 110 15.43 -10.58 0.09
C THR A 110 16.92 -10.74 -0.06
N ILE A 111 17.54 -11.47 0.86
CA ILE A 111 18.95 -11.85 0.81
C ILE A 111 19.04 -13.32 0.41
N PHE A 112 19.86 -13.60 -0.61
CA PHE A 112 20.13 -14.97 -1.06
C PHE A 112 21.57 -15.05 -1.56
N GLU A 113 22.34 -16.03 -1.05
CA GLU A 113 23.76 -16.24 -1.41
C GLU A 113 24.62 -14.95 -1.33
N GLY A 114 24.41 -14.13 -0.29
CA GLY A 114 25.16 -12.89 -0.07
C GLY A 114 24.82 -11.76 -1.05
N LYS A 115 23.62 -11.79 -1.64
CA LYS A 115 23.11 -10.78 -2.56
C LYS A 115 21.75 -10.29 -2.08
N VAL A 116 21.53 -8.99 -2.15
CA VAL A 116 20.28 -8.32 -1.76
C VAL A 116 19.46 -8.05 -3.00
N TYR A 117 18.18 -8.36 -2.95
CA TYR A 117 17.20 -8.06 -3.99
C TYR A 117 16.09 -7.21 -3.42
N VAL A 118 15.85 -6.01 -3.97
CA VAL A 118 14.87 -5.07 -3.44
C VAL A 118 14.21 -4.26 -4.55
N GLY A 119 12.87 -4.26 -4.55
CA GLY A 119 12.07 -3.47 -5.49
C GLY A 119 11.84 -2.07 -4.96
N ASN A 120 11.79 -1.08 -5.85
CA ASN A 120 11.59 0.31 -5.49
C ASN A 120 10.45 0.98 -6.29
N HIS A 121 9.94 2.11 -5.79
CA HIS A 121 8.91 2.89 -6.48
C HIS A 121 9.44 3.62 -7.73
N ASP A 122 10.76 3.65 -7.95
CA ASP A 122 11.39 4.14 -9.20
C ASP A 122 11.32 3.15 -10.38
N LYS A 123 10.48 2.11 -10.24
CA LYS A 123 10.21 1.08 -11.25
C LYS A 123 11.39 0.13 -11.48
N LYS A 124 12.35 0.10 -10.55
CA LYS A 124 13.51 -0.80 -10.62
C LYS A 124 13.50 -1.85 -9.52
N LEU A 125 14.04 -3.01 -9.86
CA LEU A 125 14.46 -4.03 -8.91
C LEU A 125 15.98 -4.05 -8.88
N TYR A 126 16.57 -3.78 -7.73
CA TYR A 126 18.01 -3.70 -7.53
C TYR A 126 18.57 -5.04 -7.05
N CYS A 127 19.76 -5.39 -7.54
CA CYS A 127 20.62 -6.41 -6.96
C CYS A 127 21.88 -5.75 -6.41
N LEU A 128 22.10 -5.89 -5.11
CA LEU A 128 23.25 -5.34 -4.41
C LEU A 128 24.09 -6.47 -3.80
N ASP A 129 25.38 -6.22 -3.60
CA ASP A 129 26.19 -7.06 -2.73
C ASP A 129 25.81 -6.82 -1.26
N ALA A 130 25.56 -7.91 -0.52
CA ALA A 130 25.05 -7.79 0.86
C ALA A 130 26.08 -7.21 1.84
N ALA A 131 27.37 -7.42 1.61
CA ALA A 131 28.42 -6.96 2.52
C ALA A 131 28.78 -5.48 2.30
N THR A 132 28.69 -5.02 1.05
CA THR A 132 29.20 -3.68 0.65
C THR A 132 28.12 -2.68 0.24
N GLY A 133 26.92 -3.15 -0.11
CA GLY A 133 25.86 -2.31 -0.67
C GLY A 133 26.09 -1.92 -2.13
N GLN A 134 27.17 -2.40 -2.76
CA GLN A 134 27.47 -2.11 -4.15
C GLN A 134 26.38 -2.66 -5.07
N MET A 135 25.79 -1.81 -5.91
CA MET A 135 24.85 -2.25 -6.94
C MET A 135 25.59 -3.08 -8.00
N LEU A 136 25.14 -4.32 -8.18
CA LEU A 136 25.68 -5.26 -9.16
C LEU A 136 24.93 -5.17 -10.49
N TRP A 137 23.61 -5.03 -10.43
CA TRP A 137 22.75 -4.79 -11.58
C TRP A 137 21.38 -4.28 -11.13
N SER A 138 20.59 -3.73 -12.07
CA SER A 138 19.18 -3.42 -11.86
C SER A 138 18.32 -3.97 -13.01
N PHE A 139 17.12 -4.42 -12.69
CA PHE A 139 16.08 -4.75 -13.66
C PHE A 139 15.17 -3.54 -13.86
N ASN A 140 14.98 -3.14 -15.12
CA ASN A 140 14.37 -1.85 -15.50
C ASN A 140 13.17 -1.99 -16.45
N ASP A 141 12.67 -3.21 -16.71
CA ASP A 141 11.59 -3.42 -17.69
C ASP A 141 10.18 -3.23 -17.08
N ALA A 142 10.07 -3.14 -15.75
CA ALA A 142 8.81 -2.87 -15.08
C ALA A 142 8.28 -1.47 -15.43
N GLN A 143 6.96 -1.35 -15.61
CA GLN A 143 6.33 -0.09 -16.01
C GLN A 143 5.80 0.71 -14.81
N ALA A 144 5.89 0.14 -13.61
CA ALA A 144 5.41 0.71 -12.36
C ALA A 144 6.31 0.36 -11.17
N GLY A 145 6.13 1.07 -10.07
CA GLY A 145 6.84 0.87 -8.82
C GLY A 145 6.52 -0.49 -8.17
N TYR A 146 7.42 -0.96 -7.31
CA TYR A 146 7.22 -2.20 -6.56
C TYR A 146 6.56 -1.94 -5.20
N SER A 147 5.43 -2.61 -4.97
CA SER A 147 4.75 -2.69 -3.67
C SER A 147 4.77 -4.12 -3.10
N VAL A 148 5.86 -4.86 -3.29
CA VAL A 148 5.96 -6.27 -2.87
C VAL A 148 7.38 -6.66 -2.46
N ASN A 149 7.50 -7.68 -1.61
CA ASN A 149 8.76 -8.30 -1.24
C ASN A 149 9.13 -9.40 -2.26
N PRO A 150 10.32 -9.39 -2.88
CA PRO A 150 10.75 -10.45 -3.82
C PRO A 150 10.95 -11.80 -3.11
N ILE A 151 10.83 -12.91 -3.83
CA ILE A 151 11.29 -14.23 -3.38
C ILE A 151 12.46 -14.64 -4.27
N VAL A 152 13.51 -15.23 -3.70
CA VAL A 152 14.55 -15.89 -4.49
C VAL A 152 14.54 -17.38 -4.19
N ILE A 153 14.50 -18.19 -5.24
CA ILE A 153 14.47 -19.66 -5.16
C ILE A 153 15.57 -20.27 -6.03
N LYS A 154 16.05 -21.44 -5.63
CA LYS A 154 17.04 -22.24 -6.35
C LYS A 154 16.81 -23.71 -6.00
N ASP A 155 16.09 -24.40 -6.87
CA ASP A 155 15.62 -25.76 -6.66
C ASP A 155 15.44 -26.52 -8.00
N SER A 156 14.92 -27.74 -7.95
CA SER A 156 14.71 -28.55 -9.16
C SER A 156 13.78 -27.90 -10.19
N TYR A 157 12.84 -27.05 -9.78
CA TYR A 157 11.89 -26.38 -10.70
C TYR A 157 12.53 -25.20 -11.45
N THR A 158 13.68 -24.74 -10.97
CA THR A 158 14.49 -23.69 -11.58
C THR A 158 15.79 -24.26 -12.18
N ASN A 159 15.86 -25.58 -12.38
CA ASN A 159 17.08 -26.30 -12.81
C ASN A 159 18.29 -26.00 -11.91
N ASN A 160 18.04 -25.79 -10.62
CA ASN A 160 19.00 -25.36 -9.60
C ASN A 160 19.73 -24.05 -9.93
N GLN A 161 19.10 -23.20 -10.74
CA GLN A 161 19.56 -21.84 -11.01
C GLN A 161 18.77 -20.84 -10.16
N PRO A 162 19.41 -19.76 -9.68
CA PRO A 162 18.72 -18.83 -8.79
C PRO A 162 17.78 -17.91 -9.58
N VAL A 163 16.51 -17.84 -9.17
CA VAL A 163 15.45 -17.08 -9.84
C VAL A 163 14.73 -16.20 -8.82
N ILE A 164 14.50 -14.94 -9.19
CA ILE A 164 13.66 -14.00 -8.44
C ILE A 164 12.23 -14.10 -8.94
N LEU A 165 11.28 -14.24 -8.03
CA LEU A 165 9.84 -14.20 -8.28
C LEU A 165 9.26 -12.95 -7.61
N VAL A 166 8.62 -12.07 -8.40
CA VAL A 166 8.16 -10.79 -7.90
C VAL A 166 6.97 -10.24 -8.69
N GLY A 167 5.94 -9.80 -7.99
CA GLY A 167 4.82 -9.06 -8.57
C GLY A 167 5.17 -7.59 -8.83
N ASN A 168 4.39 -6.90 -9.66
CA ASN A 168 4.55 -5.47 -9.86
C ASN A 168 3.17 -4.78 -10.04
N ARG A 169 3.14 -3.49 -9.74
CA ARG A 169 1.93 -2.67 -9.88
C ARG A 169 1.48 -2.50 -11.32
N ASP A 170 2.35 -2.76 -12.30
CA ASP A 170 2.02 -2.77 -13.74
C ASP A 170 1.14 -3.97 -14.16
N GLY A 171 0.77 -4.83 -13.22
CA GLY A 171 -0.08 -5.99 -13.44
C GLY A 171 0.67 -7.22 -13.94
N ASN A 172 2.01 -7.20 -13.97
CA ASN A 172 2.81 -8.37 -14.31
C ASN A 172 3.41 -9.02 -13.07
N PHE A 173 3.41 -10.35 -13.09
CA PHE A 173 4.24 -11.17 -12.22
C PHE A 173 5.49 -11.60 -13.01
N TYR A 174 6.66 -11.28 -12.49
CA TYR A 174 7.94 -11.53 -13.15
C TYR A 174 8.70 -12.68 -12.50
N ALA A 175 9.30 -13.53 -13.34
CA ALA A 175 10.46 -14.31 -12.98
C ALA A 175 11.70 -13.75 -13.65
N ILE A 176 12.71 -13.41 -12.86
CA ILE A 176 13.92 -12.73 -13.30
C ILE A 176 15.11 -13.59 -12.90
N GLY A 177 16.12 -13.72 -13.77
CA GLY A 177 17.36 -14.39 -13.39
C GLY A 177 18.04 -13.64 -12.24
N ALA A 178 18.30 -14.34 -11.14
CA ALA A 178 19.03 -13.75 -10.02
C ALA A 178 20.53 -13.68 -10.31
N HIS A 179 21.34 -13.12 -9.40
CA HIS A 179 22.79 -13.16 -9.52
C HIS A 179 23.27 -14.62 -9.61
N GLY A 180 24.17 -14.90 -10.55
CA GLY A 180 24.64 -16.25 -10.85
C GLY A 180 23.76 -17.04 -11.83
N HIS A 181 22.58 -16.54 -12.21
CA HIS A 181 21.78 -17.11 -13.30
C HIS A 181 22.37 -16.72 -14.67
N PRO A 182 22.35 -17.59 -15.71
CA PRO A 182 22.80 -17.24 -17.07
C PRO A 182 22.08 -16.05 -17.71
N GLN A 183 20.87 -15.75 -17.24
CA GLN A 183 20.03 -14.61 -17.62
C GLN A 183 19.87 -13.60 -16.46
N GLN A 184 20.91 -13.38 -15.66
CA GLN A 184 20.86 -12.45 -14.53
C GLN A 184 20.33 -11.06 -14.94
N GLY A 185 19.43 -10.50 -14.13
CA GLY A 185 18.79 -9.21 -14.38
C GLY A 185 17.84 -9.16 -15.57
N ARG A 186 17.50 -10.31 -16.19
CA ARG A 186 16.60 -10.39 -17.34
C ARG A 186 15.37 -11.26 -17.04
N VAL A 187 14.25 -10.95 -17.68
CA VAL A 187 13.02 -11.74 -17.60
C VAL A 187 13.27 -13.15 -18.15
N ILE A 188 12.96 -14.15 -17.34
CA ILE A 188 12.86 -15.56 -17.75
C ILE A 188 11.46 -15.81 -18.31
N TRP A 189 10.44 -15.38 -17.54
CA TRP A 189 9.05 -15.37 -17.96
C TRP A 189 8.28 -14.29 -17.21
N LYS A 190 7.12 -13.91 -17.75
CA LYS A 190 6.16 -13.03 -17.08
C LYS A 190 4.74 -13.53 -17.28
N TYR A 191 3.88 -13.29 -16.29
CA TYR A 191 2.44 -13.50 -16.38
C TYR A 191 1.72 -12.18 -16.19
N THR A 192 0.90 -11.78 -17.16
CA THR A 192 0.11 -10.55 -17.07
C THR A 192 -1.26 -10.88 -16.48
N ILE A 193 -1.57 -10.27 -15.34
CA ILE A 193 -2.88 -10.38 -14.70
C ILE A 193 -3.93 -9.76 -15.65
N PRO A 194 -5.11 -10.38 -15.82
CA PRO A 194 -6.19 -9.81 -16.62
C PRO A 194 -6.48 -8.35 -16.27
N ASN A 195 -6.71 -7.53 -17.30
CA ASN A 195 -6.90 -6.07 -17.23
C ASN A 195 -5.71 -5.30 -16.62
N ASN A 196 -4.52 -5.90 -16.54
CA ASN A 196 -3.34 -5.35 -15.88
C ASN A 196 -3.62 -4.97 -14.41
N SER A 197 -4.44 -5.76 -13.73
CA SER A 197 -4.77 -5.52 -12.33
C SER A 197 -3.49 -5.59 -11.47
N SER A 198 -3.22 -4.52 -10.73
CA SER A 198 -1.96 -4.36 -9.99
C SER A 198 -1.73 -5.46 -8.98
N ILE A 199 -0.48 -5.90 -8.87
CA ILE A 199 -0.02 -6.83 -7.82
C ILE A 199 0.63 -5.99 -6.73
N ILE A 200 -0.04 -5.93 -5.57
CA ILE A 200 0.36 -5.12 -4.41
C ILE A 200 0.62 -5.99 -3.17
N MET A 201 0.65 -7.31 -3.34
CA MET A 201 0.89 -8.26 -2.25
C MET A 201 2.04 -9.19 -2.61
N SER A 202 2.83 -9.53 -1.59
CA SER A 202 4.01 -10.36 -1.81
C SER A 202 3.59 -11.80 -2.01
N ALA A 203 4.25 -12.51 -2.93
CA ALA A 203 3.91 -13.91 -3.20
C ALA A 203 4.46 -14.87 -2.14
N ALA A 204 3.99 -16.11 -2.19
CA ALA A 204 4.55 -17.29 -1.51
C ALA A 204 4.87 -18.39 -2.52
N TYR A 205 5.82 -19.27 -2.22
CA TYR A 205 6.28 -20.33 -3.10
C TYR A 205 6.42 -21.67 -2.36
N LYS A 206 5.98 -22.75 -3.01
CA LYS A 206 6.24 -24.14 -2.61
C LYS A 206 6.09 -25.07 -3.83
N ASP A 207 6.96 -26.06 -3.95
CA ASP A 207 6.87 -27.18 -4.90
C ASP A 207 6.57 -26.78 -6.36
N GLY A 208 7.32 -25.81 -6.88
CA GLY A 208 7.20 -25.37 -8.27
C GLY A 208 6.02 -24.46 -8.57
N VAL A 209 5.31 -24.00 -7.54
CA VAL A 209 4.16 -23.09 -7.67
C VAL A 209 4.37 -21.84 -6.85
N VAL A 210 4.12 -20.69 -7.48
CA VAL A 210 4.07 -19.40 -6.80
C VAL A 210 2.63 -18.92 -6.71
N TYR A 211 2.25 -18.44 -5.53
CA TYR A 211 0.92 -17.95 -5.18
C TYR A 211 0.97 -16.45 -5.01
N THR A 212 0.19 -15.72 -5.81
CA THR A 212 0.12 -14.25 -5.76
C THR A 212 -1.32 -13.80 -5.85
N THR A 213 -1.65 -12.68 -5.21
CA THR A 213 -2.94 -12.02 -5.36
C THR A 213 -2.80 -10.74 -6.17
N ALA A 214 -3.92 -10.25 -6.70
CA ALA A 214 -3.99 -8.97 -7.40
C ALA A 214 -5.21 -8.18 -6.94
N MET A 215 -5.28 -6.90 -7.31
CA MET A 215 -6.38 -5.99 -6.94
C MET A 215 -7.77 -6.42 -7.46
N ASN A 216 -7.84 -7.37 -8.39
CA ASN A 216 -9.09 -7.94 -8.89
C ASN A 216 -9.68 -9.04 -7.99
N ASN A 217 -9.24 -9.13 -6.73
CA ASN A 217 -9.72 -10.06 -5.71
C ASN A 217 -9.63 -11.55 -6.08
N ARG A 218 -8.57 -11.93 -6.79
CA ARG A 218 -8.26 -13.32 -7.13
C ARG A 218 -6.89 -13.74 -6.61
N LEU A 219 -6.78 -15.02 -6.29
CA LEU A 219 -5.52 -15.73 -6.03
C LEU A 219 -5.12 -16.48 -7.30
N TYR A 220 -3.84 -16.35 -7.66
CA TYR A 220 -3.23 -16.97 -8.82
C TYR A 220 -2.18 -17.97 -8.37
N ALA A 221 -2.27 -19.20 -8.86
CA ALA A 221 -1.21 -20.19 -8.74
C ALA A 221 -0.48 -20.29 -10.08
N LEU A 222 0.76 -19.85 -10.14
CA LEU A 222 1.55 -19.83 -11.37
C LEU A 222 2.65 -20.90 -11.30
N ASN A 223 2.84 -21.66 -12.38
CA ASN A 223 3.90 -22.66 -12.45
C ASN A 223 5.25 -21.98 -12.67
N VAL A 224 6.26 -22.32 -11.85
CA VAL A 224 7.61 -21.75 -11.97
C VAL A 224 8.39 -22.39 -13.13
N ASN A 225 8.39 -23.73 -13.29
CA ASN A 225 8.53 -24.49 -14.55
C ASN A 225 8.60 -26.02 -14.35
N THR A 226 8.07 -26.79 -15.32
CA THR A 226 8.67 -28.05 -15.84
C THR A 226 8.41 -28.11 -17.37
N SER A 227 9.41 -27.71 -18.16
CA SER A 227 9.54 -27.70 -19.64
C SER A 227 8.42 -27.11 -20.55
N ASN A 228 7.12 -27.10 -20.20
CA ASN A 228 6.03 -26.68 -21.11
C ASN A 228 4.96 -25.75 -20.51
N THR A 229 4.94 -25.53 -19.19
CA THR A 229 3.90 -24.73 -18.50
C THR A 229 4.47 -23.52 -17.77
N GLN A 230 5.71 -23.12 -18.08
CA GLN A 230 6.42 -22.03 -17.43
C GLN A 230 5.62 -20.72 -17.44
N GLY A 231 5.44 -20.11 -16.28
CA GLY A 231 4.72 -18.85 -16.13
C GLY A 231 3.23 -18.93 -16.45
N GLN A 232 2.68 -20.12 -16.69
CA GLN A 232 1.24 -20.30 -16.91
C GLN A 232 0.52 -20.51 -15.58
N ALA A 233 -0.72 -20.01 -15.48
CA ALA A 233 -1.58 -20.30 -14.36
C ALA A 233 -1.92 -21.80 -14.31
N ARG A 234 -1.63 -22.43 -13.17
CA ARG A 234 -2.11 -23.77 -12.81
C ARG A 234 -3.61 -23.72 -12.54
N TRP A 235 -4.03 -22.71 -11.78
CA TRP A 235 -5.41 -22.37 -11.53
C TRP A 235 -5.50 -20.89 -11.11
N ILE A 236 -6.70 -20.35 -11.20
CA ILE A 236 -7.05 -19.00 -10.74
C ILE A 236 -8.31 -19.17 -9.90
N SER A 237 -8.33 -18.63 -8.69
CA SER A 237 -9.51 -18.70 -7.83
C SER A 237 -10.72 -17.98 -8.45
N GLY A 238 -11.91 -18.23 -7.89
CA GLY A 238 -13.04 -17.33 -8.03
C GLY A 238 -12.69 -15.91 -7.54
N GLN A 239 -13.46 -14.92 -7.99
CA GLN A 239 -13.34 -13.55 -7.50
C GLN A 239 -14.12 -13.41 -6.19
N TRP A 240 -13.47 -12.97 -5.12
CA TRP A 240 -14.12 -12.80 -3.82
C TRP A 240 -14.74 -11.41 -3.65
N GLN A 241 -15.88 -11.36 -2.95
CA GLN A 241 -16.62 -10.14 -2.63
C GLN A 241 -15.91 -9.29 -1.59
N GLY A 242 -16.22 -8.00 -1.57
CA GLY A 242 -15.65 -7.01 -0.66
C GLY A 242 -14.27 -6.52 -1.10
N ASP A 243 -13.57 -5.90 -0.16
CA ASP A 243 -12.30 -5.20 -0.39
C ASP A 243 -11.16 -6.11 -0.88
N PRO A 244 -10.07 -5.54 -1.42
CA PRO A 244 -8.90 -6.33 -1.79
C PRO A 244 -8.23 -6.98 -0.57
N PHE A 245 -7.35 -7.95 -0.86
CA PHE A 245 -6.57 -8.65 0.16
C PHE A 245 -5.72 -7.67 0.97
N MET A 246 -5.61 -7.91 2.28
CA MET A 246 -4.87 -7.06 3.22
C MET A 246 -3.72 -7.81 3.93
N ALA A 247 -3.67 -9.14 3.81
CA ALA A 247 -2.49 -9.92 4.20
C ALA A 247 -1.25 -9.53 3.39
N TYR A 248 -0.16 -9.12 4.04
CA TYR A 248 1.10 -8.77 3.32
C TYR A 248 1.61 -9.85 2.34
N TRP A 249 1.27 -11.12 2.59
CA TRP A 249 1.53 -12.26 1.72
C TRP A 249 0.58 -13.45 2.02
N PRO A 250 0.35 -14.36 1.04
CA PRO A 250 -0.19 -15.68 1.32
C PRO A 250 0.76 -16.51 2.20
N VAL A 251 0.21 -17.43 2.98
CA VAL A 251 0.98 -18.38 3.80
C VAL A 251 0.63 -19.80 3.39
N ILE A 252 1.63 -20.65 3.18
CA ILE A 252 1.41 -22.04 2.80
C ILE A 252 1.48 -22.91 4.06
N TYR A 253 0.36 -23.57 4.38
CA TYR A 253 0.21 -24.45 5.52
C TYR A 253 -0.17 -25.85 5.02
N ARG A 254 0.79 -26.79 5.09
CA ARG A 254 0.67 -28.13 4.49
C ARG A 254 0.33 -28.05 2.98
N ASP A 255 -0.87 -28.46 2.59
CA ASP A 255 -1.44 -28.44 1.25
C ASP A 255 -2.51 -27.34 1.08
N LYS A 256 -2.50 -26.34 1.97
CA LYS A 256 -3.42 -25.19 1.96
C LYS A 256 -2.67 -23.88 1.80
N ILE A 257 -3.33 -22.91 1.18
CA ILE A 257 -2.90 -21.52 1.10
C ILE A 257 -3.87 -20.68 1.93
N ILE A 258 -3.34 -19.94 2.91
CA ILE A 258 -4.13 -19.01 3.73
C ILE A 258 -3.87 -17.59 3.22
N VAL A 259 -4.95 -16.87 2.92
CA VAL A 259 -4.92 -15.43 2.60
C VAL A 259 -5.98 -14.71 3.44
N SER A 260 -5.75 -13.46 3.82
CA SER A 260 -6.74 -12.63 4.51
C SER A 260 -7.15 -11.40 3.70
N LYS A 261 -8.39 -10.96 3.92
CA LYS A 261 -9.03 -9.77 3.35
C LYS A 261 -9.43 -8.81 4.48
N SER A 262 -9.68 -7.55 4.12
CA SER A 262 -10.28 -6.57 5.05
C SER A 262 -11.69 -7.03 5.48
N SER A 263 -12.02 -6.88 6.78
CA SER A 263 -13.39 -6.94 7.29
C SER A 263 -14.24 -5.76 6.84
N ASP A 264 -13.61 -4.60 6.65
CA ASP A 264 -14.29 -3.40 6.21
C ASP A 264 -14.59 -3.56 4.72
N ILE A 265 -15.80 -4.01 4.41
CA ILE A 265 -16.38 -3.82 3.08
C ILE A 265 -16.50 -2.32 2.92
N LYS A 266 -15.77 -1.73 1.96
CA LYS A 266 -15.99 -0.33 1.60
C LYS A 266 -17.50 -0.14 1.41
N ASP A 267 -18.10 0.76 2.19
CA ASP A 267 -19.55 0.99 2.16
C ASP A 267 -19.83 2.46 1.87
N GLY A 268 -18.89 3.37 2.16
CA GLY A 268 -19.09 4.80 1.98
C GLY A 268 -20.15 5.30 2.96
N SER A 269 -20.20 6.60 3.22
CA SER A 269 -20.87 7.09 4.44
C SER A 269 -22.37 6.82 4.58
N ARG A 270 -23.10 6.17 3.63
CA ARG A 270 -24.56 5.91 3.72
C ARG A 270 -25.18 4.68 3.04
N PRO A 271 -24.62 3.97 2.04
CA PRO A 271 -25.21 2.71 1.58
C PRO A 271 -24.79 1.52 2.46
N GLY A 272 -25.72 0.69 2.92
CA GLY A 272 -25.41 -0.59 3.57
C GLY A 272 -25.58 -0.60 5.09
N ALA A 273 -25.00 0.38 5.80
CA ALA A 273 -24.85 0.27 7.26
C ALA A 273 -26.18 0.17 8.03
N SER A 274 -27.26 0.78 7.52
CA SER A 274 -28.59 0.77 8.14
C SER A 274 -29.59 -0.22 7.56
N SER A 275 -29.17 -1.10 6.64
CA SER A 275 -30.07 -2.07 5.99
C SER A 275 -30.09 -3.45 6.63
N ILE A 276 -29.20 -3.74 7.58
CA ILE A 276 -29.32 -4.93 8.41
C ILE A 276 -30.34 -4.64 9.51
N ILE A 277 -31.44 -5.39 9.49
CA ILE A 277 -32.58 -5.18 10.38
C ILE A 277 -32.74 -6.42 11.26
N ALA A 278 -32.87 -6.18 12.56
CA ALA A 278 -33.26 -7.18 13.54
C ALA A 278 -34.75 -7.56 13.41
N PRO A 279 -35.18 -8.76 13.84
CA PRO A 279 -36.61 -9.11 13.85
C PRO A 279 -37.48 -8.15 14.69
N ASP A 280 -36.87 -7.43 15.65
CA ASP A 280 -37.54 -6.40 16.47
C ASP A 280 -37.61 -5.02 15.78
N GLY A 281 -37.11 -4.92 14.54
CA GLY A 281 -37.09 -3.69 13.74
C GLY A 281 -35.87 -2.79 13.96
N THR A 282 -34.93 -3.16 14.83
CA THR A 282 -33.70 -2.38 15.06
C THR A 282 -32.79 -2.40 13.83
N SER A 283 -32.42 -1.22 13.34
CA SER A 283 -31.38 -1.04 12.32
C SER A 283 -30.02 -0.79 12.96
N TYR A 284 -28.95 -1.32 12.39
CA TYR A 284 -27.60 -1.03 12.85
C TYR A 284 -27.02 0.22 12.18
N THR A 285 -25.96 0.79 12.74
CA THR A 285 -25.26 1.96 12.18
C THR A 285 -23.92 1.60 11.55
N ASP A 286 -23.49 0.36 11.72
CA ASP A 286 -22.27 -0.24 11.17
C ASP A 286 -22.43 -1.76 11.05
N PHE A 287 -21.66 -2.36 10.14
CA PHE A 287 -21.70 -3.81 9.88
C PHE A 287 -21.16 -4.66 11.01
N ASN A 288 -20.11 -4.17 11.67
CA ASN A 288 -19.42 -4.89 12.73
C ASN A 288 -20.34 -5.18 13.92
N GLY A 289 -21.16 -4.21 14.30
CA GLY A 289 -22.19 -4.32 15.34
C GLY A 289 -23.31 -5.28 14.96
N ALA A 290 -23.66 -5.35 13.69
CA ALA A 290 -24.67 -6.27 13.18
C ALA A 290 -24.18 -7.73 13.20
N GLU A 291 -22.95 -7.99 12.74
CA GLU A 291 -22.31 -9.31 12.77
C GLU A 291 -22.11 -9.81 14.20
N ARG A 292 -21.59 -8.95 15.09
CA ARG A 292 -21.48 -9.22 16.53
C ARG A 292 -22.81 -9.65 17.14
N ALA A 293 -23.86 -8.90 16.86
CA ALA A 293 -25.19 -9.19 17.38
C ALA A 293 -25.74 -10.50 16.81
N ALA A 294 -25.48 -10.80 15.54
CA ALA A 294 -25.90 -12.05 14.90
C ALA A 294 -25.22 -13.27 15.55
N ILE A 295 -23.89 -13.27 15.65
CA ILE A 295 -23.13 -14.37 16.24
C ILE A 295 -23.51 -14.58 17.72
N ASN A 296 -23.66 -13.49 18.49
CA ASN A 296 -24.09 -13.58 19.89
C ASN A 296 -25.53 -14.10 20.04
N ALA A 297 -26.43 -13.79 19.10
CA ALA A 297 -27.81 -14.28 19.15
C ALA A 297 -27.94 -15.76 18.81
N ILE A 298 -27.07 -16.30 17.94
CA ILE A 298 -27.00 -17.73 17.63
C ILE A 298 -26.42 -18.52 18.82
N ASN A 299 -25.76 -17.85 19.78
CA ASN A 299 -25.25 -18.42 21.04
C ASN A 299 -26.04 -17.98 22.30
N PRO A 300 -27.23 -18.56 22.58
CA PRO A 300 -28.07 -18.15 23.71
C PRO A 300 -27.51 -18.48 25.11
N GLY A 301 -26.39 -19.21 25.20
CA GLY A 301 -25.89 -19.80 26.45
C GLY A 301 -24.93 -18.94 27.28
N ASN A 302 -24.42 -17.81 26.78
CA ASN A 302 -23.31 -17.11 27.43
C ASN A 302 -23.50 -15.58 27.58
N ASN A 303 -24.69 -15.17 28.02
CA ASN A 303 -25.01 -13.77 28.33
C ASN A 303 -24.41 -13.29 29.68
N THR A 304 -23.14 -13.62 29.96
CA THR A 304 -22.42 -13.03 31.08
C THR A 304 -21.69 -11.79 30.61
N SER A 305 -22.14 -10.64 31.12
CA SER A 305 -21.56 -9.30 31.00
C SER A 305 -20.10 -9.26 30.55
N GLY A 306 -19.86 -9.00 29.26
CA GLY A 306 -18.57 -8.61 28.70
C GLY A 306 -17.68 -9.73 28.16
N VAL A 307 -18.14 -10.98 28.08
CA VAL A 307 -17.34 -12.11 27.57
C VAL A 307 -17.88 -12.59 26.22
N ASP A 308 -17.27 -12.11 25.14
CA ASP A 308 -17.59 -12.48 23.76
C ASP A 308 -17.02 -13.87 23.41
N SER A 309 -17.69 -14.97 23.77
CA SER A 309 -17.32 -16.34 23.40
C SER A 309 -18.19 -16.85 22.25
N VAL A 310 -17.60 -17.29 21.13
CA VAL A 310 -18.32 -17.87 19.98
C VAL A 310 -18.60 -19.37 20.10
N GLY A 311 -18.30 -19.98 21.25
CA GLY A 311 -18.64 -21.36 21.54
C GLY A 311 -18.13 -21.85 22.88
N GLU A 312 -18.20 -23.17 23.08
CA GLU A 312 -17.84 -23.84 24.32
C GLU A 312 -16.32 -23.90 24.49
N ILE A 313 -15.84 -23.54 25.69
CA ILE A 313 -14.43 -23.70 26.06
C ILE A 313 -14.24 -25.14 26.53
N LEU A 314 -13.44 -25.89 25.78
CA LEU A 314 -13.06 -27.26 26.01
C LEU A 314 -11.71 -27.36 26.76
N PRO A 315 -11.50 -28.42 27.56
CA PRO A 315 -10.20 -28.69 28.17
C PRO A 315 -9.10 -28.87 27.10
N PRO A 316 -7.83 -28.67 27.46
CA PRO A 316 -6.72 -28.89 26.54
C PRO A 316 -6.73 -30.28 25.90
N THR A 317 -6.39 -30.34 24.61
CA THR A 317 -6.22 -31.57 23.84
C THR A 317 -4.74 -31.86 23.65
N SER A 318 -4.40 -33.05 23.13
CA SER A 318 -3.01 -33.41 22.86
C SER A 318 -2.33 -32.51 21.82
N TRP A 319 -3.08 -32.02 20.82
CA TRP A 319 -2.56 -31.18 19.75
C TRP A 319 -2.44 -29.71 20.18
N SER A 320 -3.18 -29.25 21.18
CA SER A 320 -3.21 -27.84 21.59
C SER A 320 -2.01 -27.43 22.46
N GLY A 321 -1.01 -28.31 22.62
CA GLY A 321 0.16 -28.01 23.43
C GLY A 321 -0.18 -27.76 24.91
N GLY A 322 -1.33 -28.26 25.39
CA GLY A 322 -1.80 -28.05 26.76
C GLY A 322 -2.58 -26.74 26.99
N TYR A 323 -2.86 -25.96 25.95
CA TYR A 323 -3.75 -24.81 26.00
C TYR A 323 -5.22 -25.23 25.84
N SER A 324 -6.14 -24.51 26.48
CA SER A 324 -7.58 -24.72 26.27
C SER A 324 -7.98 -24.51 24.82
N VAL A 325 -9.07 -25.15 24.42
CA VAL A 325 -9.60 -25.10 23.07
C VAL A 325 -11.00 -24.47 23.12
N THR A 326 -11.42 -23.77 22.06
CA THR A 326 -12.80 -23.36 21.85
C THR A 326 -13.34 -24.05 20.62
N ASP A 327 -14.56 -24.59 20.70
CA ASP A 327 -15.32 -24.95 19.51
C ASP A 327 -15.93 -23.68 18.93
N THR A 328 -15.89 -23.55 17.61
CA THR A 328 -16.37 -22.37 16.85
C THR A 328 -17.70 -22.61 16.13
N GLN A 329 -18.49 -23.60 16.55
CA GLN A 329 -19.71 -24.05 15.86
C GLN A 329 -20.63 -22.91 15.39
N TYR A 330 -20.88 -21.90 16.24
CA TYR A 330 -21.79 -20.81 15.91
C TYR A 330 -21.21 -19.83 14.88
N ALA A 331 -19.89 -19.66 14.86
CA ALA A 331 -19.23 -18.86 13.84
C ALA A 331 -19.20 -19.60 12.49
N ARG A 332 -19.19 -20.93 12.49
CA ARG A 332 -19.26 -21.75 11.27
C ARG A 332 -20.64 -21.69 10.63
N GLU A 333 -21.69 -21.88 11.43
CA GLU A 333 -23.09 -21.71 11.02
C GLU A 333 -23.30 -20.36 10.32
N TYR A 334 -22.81 -19.30 10.95
CA TYR A 334 -22.94 -17.95 10.39
C TYR A 334 -22.28 -17.80 9.01
N LEU A 335 -21.19 -18.52 8.75
CA LEU A 335 -20.44 -18.47 7.51
C LEU A 335 -20.85 -19.53 6.50
N GLU A 336 -21.87 -20.32 6.78
CA GLU A 336 -22.30 -21.41 5.92
C GLU A 336 -22.90 -20.95 4.58
N GLN A 337 -23.08 -21.87 3.63
CA GLN A 337 -23.86 -21.60 2.42
C GLN A 337 -25.36 -21.53 2.75
N PRO A 338 -26.08 -20.45 2.36
CA PRO A 338 -27.52 -20.38 2.56
C PRO A 338 -28.26 -21.38 1.66
N THR A 339 -29.34 -21.96 2.18
CA THR A 339 -30.23 -22.85 1.42
C THR A 339 -31.00 -22.09 0.33
N PRO A 340 -31.52 -22.77 -0.71
CA PRO A 340 -32.39 -22.13 -1.70
C PRO A 340 -33.64 -21.45 -1.10
N GLU A 341 -34.19 -21.99 -0.02
CA GLU A 341 -35.34 -21.40 0.68
C GLU A 341 -34.94 -20.13 1.43
N GLU A 342 -33.78 -20.10 2.09
CA GLU A 342 -33.27 -18.90 2.74
C GLU A 342 -32.94 -17.80 1.75
N ILE A 343 -32.33 -18.15 0.60
CA ILE A 343 -32.13 -17.19 -0.50
C ILE A 343 -33.47 -16.67 -1.02
N GLN A 344 -34.51 -17.50 -1.08
CA GLN A 344 -35.84 -17.05 -1.50
C GLN A 344 -36.47 -16.09 -0.48
N ASN A 345 -36.30 -16.36 0.81
CA ASN A 345 -36.88 -15.57 1.91
C ASN A 345 -36.10 -14.28 2.20
N ASP A 346 -34.79 -14.27 1.94
CA ASP A 346 -33.89 -13.13 2.10
C ASP A 346 -32.95 -12.97 0.89
N PRO A 347 -33.49 -12.61 -0.30
CA PRO A 347 -32.74 -12.59 -1.55
C PRO A 347 -31.62 -11.56 -1.61
N VAL A 348 -31.59 -10.64 -0.65
CA VAL A 348 -30.60 -9.56 -0.55
C VAL A 348 -29.75 -9.67 0.72
N GLY A 349 -29.91 -10.71 1.54
CA GLY A 349 -29.08 -10.94 2.73
C GLY A 349 -29.28 -9.91 3.85
N ARG A 350 -30.47 -9.29 3.99
CA ARG A 350 -30.76 -8.27 5.01
C ARG A 350 -31.10 -8.86 6.39
N ASN A 351 -31.54 -10.12 6.45
CA ASN A 351 -31.79 -10.81 7.70
C ASN A 351 -30.46 -10.99 8.44
N ARG A 352 -30.36 -10.43 9.65
CA ARG A 352 -29.15 -10.54 10.46
C ARG A 352 -28.80 -11.98 10.84
N TYR A 353 -29.77 -12.88 10.92
CA TYR A 353 -29.56 -14.26 11.35
C TYR A 353 -29.35 -15.26 10.22
N GLY A 354 -29.45 -14.83 8.96
CA GLY A 354 -29.17 -15.72 7.82
C GLY A 354 -27.68 -15.95 7.62
N HIS A 355 -27.32 -17.04 6.95
CA HIS A 355 -25.93 -17.37 6.63
C HIS A 355 -25.30 -16.31 5.71
N LYS A 356 -24.09 -15.86 6.06
CA LYS A 356 -23.34 -14.80 5.34
C LYS A 356 -21.91 -15.24 5.05
N PRO A 357 -21.70 -16.20 4.12
CA PRO A 357 -20.37 -16.71 3.83
C PRO A 357 -19.41 -15.60 3.38
N TRP A 358 -19.91 -14.56 2.70
CA TRP A 358 -19.12 -13.42 2.22
C TRP A 358 -18.54 -12.51 3.32
N ARG A 359 -18.86 -12.73 4.60
CA ARG A 359 -18.32 -11.97 5.74
C ARG A 359 -17.04 -12.58 6.32
N ARG A 360 -16.52 -13.67 5.74
CA ARG A 360 -15.23 -14.25 6.14
C ARG A 360 -14.06 -13.38 5.70
N GLU A 361 -13.09 -13.20 6.59
CA GLU A 361 -11.86 -12.47 6.31
C GLU A 361 -10.73 -13.38 5.82
N TYR A 362 -10.64 -14.60 6.34
CA TYR A 362 -9.62 -15.57 5.94
C TYR A 362 -10.20 -16.56 4.95
N TYR A 363 -9.40 -16.85 3.92
CA TYR A 363 -9.73 -17.79 2.85
C TYR A 363 -8.66 -18.87 2.86
N VAL A 364 -9.09 -20.12 3.00
CA VAL A 364 -8.21 -21.29 3.05
C VAL A 364 -8.39 -22.05 1.75
N ILE A 365 -7.37 -22.08 0.90
CA ILE A 365 -7.47 -22.59 -0.47
C ILE A 365 -6.70 -23.89 -0.60
N ASN A 366 -7.31 -24.90 -1.21
CA ASN A 366 -6.66 -26.14 -1.56
C ASN A 366 -5.60 -25.92 -2.64
N GLN A 367 -4.38 -26.39 -2.39
CA GLN A 367 -3.26 -26.20 -3.30
C GLN A 367 -3.48 -26.86 -4.68
N ASN A 368 -4.21 -27.96 -4.71
CA ASN A 368 -4.34 -28.82 -5.89
C ASN A 368 -5.30 -28.27 -6.94
N ASP A 369 -6.43 -27.70 -6.52
CA ASP A 369 -7.54 -27.32 -7.41
C ASP A 369 -7.92 -25.83 -7.32
N GLY A 370 -7.35 -25.08 -6.37
CA GLY A 370 -7.68 -23.67 -6.16
C GLY A 370 -9.08 -23.45 -5.57
N MET A 371 -9.76 -24.52 -5.14
CA MET A 371 -11.05 -24.44 -4.47
C MET A 371 -10.86 -24.10 -3.00
N GLU A 372 -11.81 -23.37 -2.45
CA GLU A 372 -11.81 -23.05 -1.03
C GLU A 372 -12.13 -24.28 -0.19
N PHE A 373 -11.36 -24.47 0.87
CA PHE A 373 -11.52 -25.55 1.82
C PHE A 373 -12.78 -25.32 2.64
N THR A 374 -13.69 -26.28 2.53
CA THR A 374 -14.96 -26.34 3.23
C THR A 374 -15.15 -27.74 3.80
N PHE A 375 -15.99 -27.89 4.80
CA PHE A 375 -16.33 -29.16 5.44
C PHE A 375 -17.83 -29.13 5.78
N ASP A 376 -18.36 -30.22 6.32
CA ASP A 376 -19.74 -30.32 6.83
C ASP A 376 -19.58 -30.82 8.27
N SER A 377 -19.62 -29.88 9.22
CA SER A 377 -19.16 -30.11 10.59
C SER A 377 -20.23 -30.70 11.50
N ASP A 378 -21.50 -30.47 11.18
CA ASP A 378 -22.66 -30.92 11.94
C ASP A 378 -23.50 -31.99 11.20
N GLY A 379 -23.22 -32.26 9.93
CA GLY A 379 -23.81 -33.32 9.12
C GLY A 379 -25.16 -32.95 8.51
N ASP A 380 -25.48 -31.66 8.41
CA ASP A 380 -26.76 -31.18 7.87
C ASP A 380 -26.81 -31.16 6.32
N GLY A 381 -25.65 -31.40 5.67
CA GLY A 381 -25.50 -31.44 4.22
C GLY A 381 -25.19 -30.09 3.58
N LEU A 382 -25.12 -29.02 4.36
CA LEU A 382 -24.54 -27.75 4.00
C LEU A 382 -23.02 -27.79 4.28
N ARG A 383 -22.30 -26.80 3.77
CA ARG A 383 -20.82 -26.78 3.87
C ARG A 383 -20.37 -25.49 4.50
N GLU A 384 -19.66 -25.60 5.61
CA GLU A 384 -19.12 -24.44 6.32
C GLU A 384 -17.72 -24.09 5.82
N TYR A 385 -17.43 -22.79 5.93
CA TYR A 385 -16.10 -22.24 5.78
C TYR A 385 -15.37 -22.24 7.12
N ILE A 386 -14.04 -22.15 7.09
CA ILE A 386 -13.26 -22.09 8.32
C ILE A 386 -13.57 -20.78 9.06
N PRO A 387 -13.88 -20.83 10.36
CA PRO A 387 -14.29 -19.66 11.14
C PRO A 387 -13.08 -18.89 11.69
N LEU A 388 -12.02 -18.75 10.88
CA LEU A 388 -10.96 -17.79 11.16
C LEU A 388 -11.57 -16.40 10.91
N LEU A 389 -12.27 -15.88 11.92
CA LEU A 389 -12.87 -14.56 11.92
C LEU A 389 -12.13 -13.67 12.91
N TYR A 390 -11.91 -12.43 12.51
CA TYR A 390 -11.56 -11.31 13.35
C TYR A 390 -12.69 -10.29 13.25
N TRP A 391 -13.10 -9.72 14.38
CA TRP A 391 -14.34 -8.94 14.44
C TRP A 391 -14.25 -7.74 15.39
N ARG A 392 -13.09 -7.06 15.45
CA ARG A 392 -13.03 -5.76 16.16
C ARG A 392 -11.95 -4.75 15.84
N ALA A 393 -10.95 -4.94 14.97
CA ALA A 393 -10.20 -3.74 14.60
C ALA A 393 -10.98 -2.98 13.54
N GLU A 394 -11.16 -1.70 13.77
CA GLU A 394 -11.35 -0.68 12.74
C GLU A 394 -10.22 -0.68 11.67
N SER A 395 -9.24 -1.59 11.82
CA SER A 395 -8.01 -1.74 11.03
C SER A 395 -7.78 -3.18 10.46
N GLY A 396 -8.62 -4.18 10.75
CA GLY A 396 -8.51 -5.59 10.27
C GLY A 396 -7.21 -6.38 10.61
N PRO A 397 -7.16 -7.72 10.38
CA PRO A 397 -5.93 -8.51 10.51
C PRO A 397 -5.10 -8.47 9.21
N MET A 398 -4.06 -7.62 9.18
CA MET A 398 -3.20 -7.46 8.01
C MET A 398 -1.91 -8.31 8.04
N PHE A 399 -1.51 -8.80 9.21
CA PHE A 399 -0.35 -9.71 9.31
C PHE A 399 -0.76 -11.16 9.07
N PRO A 400 -0.12 -11.87 8.13
CA PRO A 400 -0.48 -13.26 7.85
C PRO A 400 -0.16 -14.21 9.02
N PRO A 401 -0.81 -15.39 9.10
CA PRO A 401 -0.52 -16.38 10.14
C PRO A 401 0.94 -16.85 10.15
N ALA A 402 1.46 -17.17 11.33
CA ALA A 402 2.74 -17.89 11.46
C ALA A 402 2.49 -19.39 11.60
N ILE A 403 3.32 -20.23 10.97
CA ILE A 403 3.20 -21.69 11.08
C ILE A 403 4.28 -22.21 12.02
N GLY A 404 3.86 -22.76 13.16
CA GLY A 404 4.76 -23.30 14.17
C GLY A 404 5.30 -24.70 13.86
N PRO A 405 6.33 -25.15 14.59
CA PRO A 405 6.95 -26.47 14.40
C PRO A 405 6.05 -27.60 14.90
N ASN A 406 5.05 -27.28 15.72
CA ASN A 406 3.95 -28.17 16.11
C ASN A 406 2.85 -28.27 15.04
N ASN A 407 3.09 -27.71 13.85
CA ASN A 407 2.17 -27.77 12.71
C ASN A 407 0.81 -27.13 12.99
N LEU A 408 0.80 -26.05 13.79
CA LEU A 408 -0.35 -25.17 14.01
C LEU A 408 -0.14 -23.84 13.29
N ALA A 409 -1.24 -23.28 12.77
CA ALA A 409 -1.27 -21.91 12.28
C ALA A 409 -1.65 -20.96 13.42
N TYR A 410 -0.79 -19.98 13.70
CA TYR A 410 -0.96 -18.96 14.73
C TYR A 410 -1.41 -17.65 14.09
N PHE A 411 -2.56 -17.15 14.48
CA PHE A 411 -3.18 -15.96 13.89
C PHE A 411 -3.97 -15.20 14.95
N THR A 412 -4.39 -13.99 14.61
CA THR A 412 -5.20 -13.15 15.48
C THR A 412 -6.67 -13.41 15.28
N ALA A 413 -7.40 -13.69 16.36
CA ALA A 413 -8.84 -13.84 16.35
C ALA A 413 -9.44 -13.29 17.65
N ARG A 414 -10.68 -12.81 17.62
CA ARG A 414 -11.35 -12.28 18.81
C ARG A 414 -12.22 -13.35 19.46
N PHE A 415 -11.66 -14.16 20.36
CA PHE A 415 -12.45 -15.07 21.19
C PHE A 415 -12.03 -14.91 22.64
N SER A 416 -12.93 -14.36 23.46
CA SER A 416 -12.95 -14.07 24.91
C SER A 416 -11.70 -14.12 25.85
N ARG A 417 -10.55 -14.73 25.53
CA ARG A 417 -9.42 -14.96 26.48
C ARG A 417 -7.99 -14.96 25.90
N GLY A 418 -7.79 -14.74 24.60
CA GLY A 418 -6.46 -14.64 23.98
C GLY A 418 -6.49 -13.83 22.68
N GLN A 419 -5.38 -13.18 22.33
CA GLN A 419 -5.22 -12.46 21.06
C GLN A 419 -4.66 -13.36 19.96
N VAL A 420 -3.92 -14.41 20.32
CA VAL A 420 -3.33 -15.36 19.37
C VAL A 420 -3.97 -16.74 19.53
N MET A 421 -4.56 -17.21 18.45
CA MET A 421 -5.19 -18.51 18.36
C MET A 421 -4.33 -19.46 17.52
N GLY A 422 -4.21 -20.70 17.98
CA GLY A 422 -3.60 -21.80 17.24
C GLY A 422 -4.67 -22.62 16.55
N TRP A 423 -4.56 -22.80 15.23
CA TRP A 423 -5.46 -23.63 14.44
C TRP A 423 -4.76 -24.87 13.91
N ASN A 424 -5.47 -25.99 13.97
CA ASN A 424 -5.02 -27.28 13.45
C ASN A 424 -5.92 -27.71 12.30
N LEU A 425 -5.34 -28.01 11.14
CA LEU A 425 -6.08 -28.48 9.97
C LEU A 425 -6.89 -29.77 10.25
N ASP A 426 -6.40 -30.62 11.16
CA ASP A 426 -7.03 -31.89 11.48
C ASP A 426 -8.27 -31.73 12.40
N PHE A 427 -8.45 -30.54 12.99
CA PHE A 427 -9.58 -30.19 13.86
C PHE A 427 -10.15 -28.84 13.41
N PRO A 428 -10.79 -28.77 12.23
CA PRO A 428 -11.17 -27.51 11.58
C PRO A 428 -12.18 -26.68 12.37
N SER A 429 -12.91 -27.32 13.30
CA SER A 429 -13.88 -26.70 14.21
C SER A 429 -13.27 -26.06 15.47
N GLN A 430 -11.99 -26.30 15.75
CA GLN A 430 -11.39 -26.04 17.04
C GLN A 430 -10.21 -25.06 16.96
N LEU A 431 -10.17 -24.12 17.91
CA LEU A 431 -9.08 -23.15 18.04
C LEU A 431 -8.49 -23.19 19.44
N SER A 432 -7.16 -23.17 19.55
CA SER A 432 -6.45 -23.17 20.83
C SER A 432 -6.10 -21.76 21.29
N PHE A 433 -6.42 -21.41 22.55
CA PHE A 433 -6.05 -20.12 23.18
C PHE A 433 -4.54 -20.09 23.46
N SER A 434 -3.74 -19.73 22.47
CA SER A 434 -2.28 -19.91 22.53
C SER A 434 -1.60 -18.88 23.43
N ASP A 435 -2.22 -17.72 23.67
CA ASP A 435 -1.82 -16.80 24.72
C ASP A 435 -2.91 -16.66 25.79
N GLY A 436 -2.51 -16.74 27.07
CA GLY A 436 -3.42 -16.53 28.21
C GLY A 436 -3.55 -15.05 28.62
N ASN A 437 -3.18 -14.11 27.74
CA ASN A 437 -3.16 -12.67 28.04
C ASN A 437 -4.41 -11.97 27.49
N SER A 438 -4.88 -10.94 28.20
CA SER A 438 -5.97 -10.07 27.74
C SER A 438 -5.45 -8.65 27.52
N TYR A 439 -5.39 -8.21 26.26
CA TYR A 439 -5.12 -6.82 25.85
C TYR A 439 -6.22 -6.33 24.89
N ALA A 440 -6.14 -5.08 24.42
CA ALA A 440 -7.11 -4.52 23.45
C ALA A 440 -7.20 -5.41 22.19
N ILE A 441 -8.32 -6.13 22.03
CA ILE A 441 -8.51 -7.17 21.00
C ILE A 441 -8.85 -6.55 19.63
N ASP A 442 -9.29 -5.29 19.64
CA ASP A 442 -9.55 -4.41 18.50
C ASP A 442 -8.29 -3.84 17.83
N GLU A 443 -7.12 -4.40 18.13
CA GLU A 443 -5.86 -3.85 17.63
C GLU A 443 -5.09 -4.84 16.77
N PRO A 444 -4.45 -4.37 15.68
CA PRO A 444 -3.65 -5.20 14.81
C PRO A 444 -2.39 -5.68 15.54
N LEU A 445 -2.11 -6.97 15.39
CA LEU A 445 -1.00 -7.65 16.03
C LEU A 445 -0.21 -8.44 14.97
N SER A 446 1.10 -8.26 15.00
CA SER A 446 2.01 -9.05 14.19
C SER A 446 2.51 -10.28 14.94
N ILE A 447 2.79 -11.34 14.19
CA ILE A 447 3.23 -12.63 14.72
C ILE A 447 4.49 -13.06 13.97
N SER A 448 5.49 -13.48 14.73
CA SER A 448 6.65 -14.24 14.25
C SER A 448 6.95 -15.34 15.25
N MET A 449 7.74 -16.32 14.82
CA MET A 449 8.07 -17.45 15.67
C MET A 449 9.53 -17.83 15.54
N ALA A 450 10.08 -18.39 16.62
CA ALA A 450 11.33 -19.11 16.55
C ALA A 450 11.42 -20.21 17.60
N GLY A 451 11.99 -21.35 17.20
CA GLY A 451 11.98 -22.57 17.99
C GLY A 451 10.55 -22.87 18.48
N ASN A 452 10.39 -23.00 19.79
CA ASN A 452 9.09 -23.28 20.42
C ASN A 452 8.43 -22.03 21.00
N ARG A 453 8.68 -20.85 20.44
CA ARG A 453 8.13 -19.58 20.94
C ARG A 453 7.44 -18.78 19.85
N VAL A 454 6.35 -18.11 20.25
CA VAL A 454 5.67 -17.06 19.49
C VAL A 454 6.13 -15.72 20.03
N TYR A 455 6.42 -14.77 19.15
CA TYR A 455 6.65 -13.38 19.46
C TYR A 455 5.53 -12.55 18.84
N THR A 456 5.03 -11.58 19.60
CA THR A 456 3.95 -10.71 19.15
C THR A 456 4.23 -9.26 19.48
N SER A 457 3.66 -8.39 18.67
CA SER A 457 3.85 -6.95 18.75
C SER A 457 2.54 -6.25 18.39
N LEU A 458 1.90 -5.64 19.39
CA LEU A 458 0.62 -4.92 19.27
C LEU A 458 0.84 -3.46 18.85
N CYS A 459 -0.18 -2.82 18.28
CA CYS A 459 -0.06 -1.49 17.69
C CYS A 459 0.19 -0.33 18.66
N CYS A 460 0.59 0.83 18.14
CA CYS A 460 0.51 2.14 18.81
C CYS A 460 1.03 2.13 20.26
N ASP A 461 2.33 1.88 20.46
CA ASP A 461 3.04 1.76 21.75
C ASP A 461 2.62 0.66 22.74
N ARG A 462 1.62 -0.16 22.37
CA ARG A 462 1.14 -1.28 23.18
C ARG A 462 2.12 -2.48 23.20
N PRO A 463 1.91 -3.51 24.05
CA PRO A 463 2.97 -4.40 24.48
C PRO A 463 3.51 -5.27 23.34
N ALA A 464 4.80 -5.58 23.43
CA ALA A 464 5.36 -6.73 22.77
C ALA A 464 5.66 -7.82 23.80
N ILE A 465 5.31 -9.05 23.43
CA ILE A 465 5.41 -10.20 24.32
C ILE A 465 5.97 -11.41 23.56
N SER A 466 6.41 -12.41 24.31
CA SER A 466 6.62 -13.75 23.78
C SER A 466 6.05 -14.80 24.71
N PHE A 467 5.65 -15.94 24.16
CA PHE A 467 5.17 -17.08 24.95
C PHE A 467 5.55 -18.38 24.25
N PRO A 468 5.77 -19.47 25.00
CA PRO A 468 6.04 -20.76 24.40
C PRO A 468 4.78 -21.34 23.73
N ILE A 469 4.95 -22.25 22.77
CA ILE A 469 3.85 -22.99 22.13
C ILE A 469 3.31 -24.17 22.98
N THR A 470 3.76 -24.27 24.22
CA THR A 470 3.41 -25.32 25.18
C THR A 470 2.97 -24.68 26.50
N SER A 471 1.91 -25.20 27.12
CA SER A 471 1.23 -24.53 28.23
C SER A 471 2.00 -24.54 29.55
N GLY A 472 1.69 -23.56 30.40
CA GLY A 472 2.13 -23.49 31.80
C GLY A 472 3.18 -22.42 32.13
N GLN A 473 3.69 -21.67 31.15
CA GLN A 473 4.57 -20.53 31.40
C GLN A 473 3.87 -19.21 31.09
N GLN A 474 3.99 -18.23 31.98
CA GLN A 474 3.57 -16.87 31.67
C GLN A 474 4.44 -16.30 30.55
N GLY A 475 3.82 -15.62 29.60
CA GLY A 475 4.55 -14.93 28.53
C GLY A 475 5.53 -13.89 29.10
N ILE A 476 6.68 -13.76 28.46
CA ILE A 476 7.65 -12.70 28.75
C ILE A 476 7.14 -11.42 28.11
N ARG A 477 7.09 -10.33 28.88
CA ARG A 477 6.70 -9.00 28.41
C ARG A 477 7.95 -8.15 28.23
N TYR A 478 8.10 -7.56 27.05
CA TYR A 478 9.26 -6.70 26.75
C TYR A 478 9.01 -5.23 27.09
N TRP A 479 7.77 -4.74 26.97
CA TRP A 479 7.31 -3.42 27.45
C TRP A 479 5.80 -3.41 27.71
N TRP A 480 5.28 -2.34 28.33
CA TRP A 480 3.90 -2.25 28.86
C TRP A 480 2.99 -1.26 28.11
N TYR A 481 1.71 -1.24 28.49
CA TYR A 481 0.63 -0.46 27.88
C TYR A 481 0.54 1.00 28.39
N THR A 482 1.13 1.32 29.55
CA THR A 482 0.84 2.59 30.23
C THR A 482 1.67 3.75 29.67
N LEU A 483 0.94 4.74 29.15
CA LEU A 483 1.41 5.93 28.42
C LEU A 483 2.15 6.98 29.28
N SER A 484 2.40 6.72 30.57
CA SER A 484 3.17 7.62 31.44
C SER A 484 4.43 6.96 32.01
N GLY A 485 5.53 7.72 31.99
CA GLY A 485 6.83 7.26 32.47
C GLY A 485 7.49 6.16 31.62
N SER A 486 8.34 5.36 32.26
CA SER A 486 9.18 4.28 31.68
C SER A 486 8.41 3.11 31.04
N GLY A 487 7.13 3.28 30.69
CA GLY A 487 6.25 2.27 30.11
C GLY A 487 6.20 2.24 28.58
N LYS A 488 6.69 3.28 27.88
CA LYS A 488 6.76 3.32 26.40
C LYS A 488 7.66 2.22 25.83
N ALA A 489 7.39 1.81 24.59
CA ALA A 489 8.35 1.03 23.82
C ALA A 489 9.71 1.76 23.81
N PRO A 490 10.82 1.09 24.14
CA PRO A 490 12.10 1.78 24.26
C PRO A 490 12.60 2.34 22.93
N GLY A 491 12.98 3.62 22.90
CA GLY A 491 13.35 4.33 21.67
C GLY A 491 12.18 4.88 20.86
N TYR A 492 10.95 4.63 21.30
CA TYR A 492 9.75 5.32 20.87
C TYR A 492 9.75 6.72 21.50
N ASP A 493 10.50 7.67 20.92
CA ASP A 493 10.74 8.97 21.55
C ASP A 493 10.98 10.16 20.60
N GLU A 494 10.16 11.21 20.83
CA GLU A 494 10.40 12.68 20.83
C GLU A 494 11.13 13.41 19.69
N MET A 495 11.75 12.77 18.70
CA MET A 495 12.62 13.48 17.75
C MET A 495 11.95 14.62 16.96
N TRP A 496 10.64 14.54 16.72
CA TRP A 496 9.90 15.59 16.02
C TRP A 496 9.49 16.77 16.91
N TRP A 497 9.65 16.67 18.23
CA TRP A 497 9.56 17.82 19.14
C TRP A 497 10.69 18.84 18.90
N VAL A 498 11.81 18.41 18.31
CA VAL A 498 13.03 19.23 18.10
C VAL A 498 12.87 20.27 16.98
N MET A 499 11.83 20.19 16.13
CA MET A 499 11.50 21.29 15.21
C MET A 499 10.89 22.52 15.88
N SER A 500 10.81 22.55 17.22
CA SER A 500 10.46 23.76 17.99
C SER A 500 11.42 24.94 17.77
N GLY A 501 12.61 24.72 17.20
CA GLY A 501 13.58 25.77 16.86
C GLY A 501 13.41 26.42 15.47
N ALA A 502 12.64 25.81 14.56
CA ALA A 502 12.41 26.32 13.20
C ALA A 502 11.04 27.01 13.05
N ILE A 503 10.22 26.98 14.10
CA ILE A 503 8.90 27.60 14.14
C ILE A 503 9.08 29.03 14.65
N ASP A 504 8.92 29.99 13.74
CA ASP A 504 8.92 31.40 14.10
C ASP A 504 7.87 31.70 15.17
N ARG A 505 8.26 32.55 16.10
CA ARG A 505 7.61 32.80 17.39
C ARG A 505 6.26 33.48 17.19
N HIS A 506 5.17 32.73 17.09
CA HIS A 506 3.88 33.23 17.54
C HIS A 506 2.98 32.08 18.04
N GLN A 507 2.68 32.17 19.34
CA GLN A 507 1.63 31.45 20.09
C GLN A 507 1.99 30.10 20.70
N SER A 508 2.67 30.21 21.85
CA SER A 508 2.89 29.23 22.91
C SER A 508 1.61 28.74 23.63
N SER A 509 0.48 28.64 22.93
CA SER A 509 -0.80 28.15 23.47
C SER A 509 -1.56 27.18 22.54
N TYR A 510 -0.99 26.85 21.37
CA TYR A 510 -1.69 26.09 20.32
C TYR A 510 -1.01 24.78 19.88
N VAL A 511 0.07 24.37 20.56
CA VAL A 511 0.75 23.08 20.30
C VAL A 511 0.23 22.03 21.30
N GLY A 512 -1.04 21.70 21.14
CA GLY A 512 -1.73 20.68 21.90
C GLY A 512 -2.39 19.71 20.93
N ALA A 513 -1.59 18.83 20.33
CA ALA A 513 -2.09 17.53 19.87
C ALA A 513 -2.78 16.86 21.07
N LYS A 514 -4.10 17.04 21.19
CA LYS A 514 -4.94 16.23 22.07
C LYS A 514 -5.06 14.89 21.37
N ASP A 515 -4.09 14.02 21.65
CA ASP A 515 -4.18 12.61 21.30
C ASP A 515 -5.38 11.98 22.02
N TRP A 516 -6.04 11.04 21.34
CA TRP A 516 -7.18 10.27 21.84
C TRP A 516 -6.90 9.56 23.18
N TYR A 517 -5.63 9.35 23.55
CA TYR A 517 -5.23 8.75 24.81
C TYR A 517 -4.78 9.73 25.91
N GLY A 518 -4.83 11.03 25.64
CA GLY A 518 -4.47 12.08 26.59
C GLY A 518 -5.67 12.79 27.19
N THR A 519 -6.51 12.09 27.96
CA THR A 519 -7.36 12.79 28.94
C THR A 519 -6.75 12.70 30.34
N ALA A 520 -6.18 13.83 30.73
CA ALA A 520 -6.23 14.44 32.06
C ALA A 520 -5.13 14.24 33.12
N ASP A 521 -4.27 13.21 33.19
CA ASP A 521 -3.48 13.04 34.43
C ASP A 521 -1.94 13.04 34.39
N ASP A 522 -1.27 13.05 33.22
CA ASP A 522 0.15 12.64 33.22
C ASP A 522 1.14 13.62 32.58
N GLY A 523 0.69 14.71 31.95
CA GLY A 523 1.56 15.79 31.45
C GLY A 523 2.55 15.40 30.34
N VAL A 524 2.61 14.14 29.91
CA VAL A 524 3.47 13.64 28.82
C VAL A 524 2.61 13.52 27.56
N LYS A 525 2.86 14.41 26.61
CA LYS A 525 2.20 14.45 25.29
C LYS A 525 2.94 13.52 24.32
N THR A 526 2.23 12.73 23.53
CA THR A 526 2.82 11.97 22.43
C THR A 526 3.02 12.87 21.20
N THR A 527 4.15 12.73 20.50
CA THR A 527 4.77 13.80 19.69
C THR A 527 4.98 13.45 18.21
N ASN A 528 4.38 12.37 17.71
CA ASN A 528 4.43 11.92 16.30
C ASN A 528 3.05 11.98 15.61
N ALA A 529 2.45 13.17 15.55
CA ALA A 529 1.07 13.35 15.08
C ALA A 529 0.84 13.13 13.57
N SER A 530 1.89 13.10 12.72
CA SER A 530 1.72 13.10 11.25
C SER A 530 1.78 11.74 10.57
N MET A 531 2.39 10.72 11.19
CA MET A 531 2.72 9.43 10.54
C MET A 531 2.14 8.22 11.29
N ASN A 532 1.17 8.46 12.19
CA ASN A 532 0.62 7.40 13.03
C ASN A 532 -0.46 6.62 12.26
N SER A 533 -0.04 5.65 11.44
CA SER A 533 -0.95 4.62 10.96
C SER A 533 -1.29 3.71 12.15
N HIS A 534 -2.40 4.00 12.82
CA HIS A 534 -2.96 3.13 13.85
C HIS A 534 -3.64 1.97 13.12
N GLY A 535 -2.85 0.96 12.74
CA GLY A 535 -3.36 -0.05 11.83
C GLY A 535 -2.43 -1.21 11.49
N VAL A 536 -1.10 -1.06 11.52
CA VAL A 536 -0.23 -2.19 11.14
C VAL A 536 1.07 -2.22 11.94
N GLN A 537 1.60 -3.41 12.23
CA GLN A 537 2.78 -3.55 13.10
C GLN A 537 3.77 -4.54 12.57
N ASN A 538 5.05 -4.31 12.80
CA ASN A 538 6.09 -5.26 12.42
C ASN A 538 6.34 -6.29 13.51
N PRO A 539 6.60 -7.56 13.12
CA PRO A 539 6.91 -8.60 14.07
C PRO A 539 8.32 -8.43 14.61
N LEU A 540 8.56 -9.01 15.78
CA LEU A 540 9.89 -9.15 16.36
C LEU A 540 10.68 -10.19 15.55
N ILE A 541 11.86 -9.82 15.05
CA ILE A 541 12.71 -10.68 14.24
C ILE A 541 13.84 -11.25 15.11
N PRO A 542 13.83 -12.55 15.42
CA PRO A 542 14.90 -13.20 16.17
C PRO A 542 16.13 -13.41 15.30
N HIS A 543 17.29 -12.99 15.80
CA HIS A 543 18.57 -13.23 15.13
C HIS A 543 19.73 -13.16 16.13
N ASN A 544 20.60 -14.17 16.13
CA ASN A 544 21.83 -14.24 16.94
C ASN A 544 21.68 -13.80 18.42
N GLY A 545 20.65 -14.33 19.09
CA GLY A 545 20.40 -14.07 20.51
C GLY A 545 19.76 -12.71 20.82
N ARG A 546 19.29 -11.99 19.80
CA ARG A 546 18.57 -10.71 19.93
C ARG A 546 17.23 -10.75 19.20
N LEU A 547 16.30 -9.92 19.63
CA LEU A 547 15.08 -9.61 18.89
C LEU A 547 15.18 -8.21 18.31
N PHE A 548 14.85 -8.07 17.03
CA PHE A 548 14.85 -6.80 16.32
C PHE A 548 13.44 -6.41 15.90
N ILE A 549 13.11 -5.14 15.99
CA ILE A 549 11.84 -4.61 15.51
C ILE A 549 12.05 -3.18 15.06
N HIS A 550 11.28 -2.70 14.09
CA HIS A 550 11.15 -1.27 13.90
C HIS A 550 9.79 -0.76 14.36
N ARG A 551 9.78 0.47 14.88
CA ARG A 551 8.58 1.17 15.32
C ARG A 551 8.66 2.60 14.81
N SER A 552 7.71 2.96 13.95
CA SER A 552 7.62 4.26 13.27
C SER A 552 8.88 4.61 12.50
N ASN A 553 9.88 5.20 13.16
CA ASN A 553 11.12 5.66 12.56
C ASN A 553 12.33 5.19 13.37
N ALA A 554 12.23 4.12 14.15
CA ALA A 554 13.35 3.61 14.95
C ALA A 554 13.50 2.10 14.84
N ILE A 555 14.74 1.63 14.78
CA ILE A 555 15.10 0.22 14.93
C ILE A 555 15.44 -0.04 16.40
N ILE A 556 14.92 -1.11 16.98
CA ILE A 556 15.10 -1.48 18.38
C ILE A 556 15.69 -2.88 18.43
N ALA A 557 16.74 -3.05 19.24
CA ALA A 557 17.35 -4.35 19.53
C ALA A 557 17.17 -4.71 21.01
N LEU A 558 16.49 -5.83 21.25
CA LEU A 558 16.38 -6.46 22.55
C LEU A 558 17.38 -7.60 22.65
N GLY A 559 18.16 -7.66 23.73
CA GLY A 559 19.15 -8.70 23.92
C GLY A 559 19.54 -8.90 25.39
N PRO A 560 20.32 -9.96 25.68
CA PRO A 560 20.75 -10.32 27.03
C PRO A 560 21.96 -9.53 27.53
N GLY A 561 22.55 -8.68 26.68
CA GLY A 561 23.77 -7.92 26.93
C GLY A 561 23.56 -6.68 27.79
N THR A 562 24.52 -5.75 27.70
CA THR A 562 24.47 -4.47 28.42
C THR A 562 23.78 -3.41 27.57
N ALA A 563 22.92 -2.60 28.20
CA ALA A 563 22.30 -1.46 27.53
C ALA A 563 23.36 -0.45 27.07
N GLN A 564 23.41 -0.24 25.75
CA GLN A 564 24.14 0.83 25.05
C GLN A 564 23.25 2.07 24.88
N GLY A 565 21.92 1.89 24.80
CA GLY A 565 20.94 2.98 24.79
C GLY A 565 20.69 3.58 23.41
N LYS A 566 20.53 4.90 23.32
CA LYS A 566 20.17 5.62 22.09
C LYS A 566 21.38 5.77 21.18
N GLU A 567 21.27 5.27 19.95
CA GLU A 567 22.24 5.50 18.89
C GLU A 567 21.99 6.82 18.14
N THR A 568 23.00 7.26 17.40
CA THR A 568 22.94 8.51 16.62
C THR A 568 21.91 8.40 15.49
N TYR A 569 21.05 9.42 15.37
CA TYR A 569 20.10 9.54 14.27
C TYR A 569 20.80 9.49 12.91
N LEU A 570 20.22 8.75 11.98
CA LEU A 570 20.64 8.77 10.57
C LEU A 570 19.83 9.84 9.84
N PRO A 571 20.43 11.01 9.54
CA PRO A 571 19.73 12.04 8.80
C PRO A 571 19.55 11.62 7.35
N ILE A 572 18.44 12.08 6.79
CA ILE A 572 18.14 11.98 5.37
C ILE A 572 19.28 12.59 4.55
N GLN A 573 19.82 11.82 3.60
CA GLN A 573 20.68 12.32 2.54
C GLN A 573 19.87 12.43 1.25
N ASN A 574 19.97 13.58 0.57
CA ASN A 574 19.23 13.82 -0.67
C ASN A 574 20.03 13.29 -1.86
N THR A 575 19.44 12.39 -2.63
CA THR A 575 20.00 11.94 -3.90
C THR A 575 18.97 12.04 -5.01
N GLN A 576 19.47 12.26 -6.23
CA GLN A 576 18.67 12.30 -7.44
C GLN A 576 18.98 11.05 -8.26
N SER A 577 17.94 10.31 -8.65
CA SER A 577 18.06 9.22 -9.62
C SER A 577 17.59 9.68 -11.00
N ALA A 578 18.27 9.20 -12.03
CA ALA A 578 17.87 9.38 -13.43
C ALA A 578 16.61 8.53 -13.73
N VAL A 579 15.67 9.12 -14.46
CA VAL A 579 14.37 8.51 -14.79
C VAL A 579 14.20 8.35 -16.29
N VAL A 580 13.65 7.19 -16.68
CA VAL A 580 13.27 6.88 -18.06
C VAL A 580 12.00 7.64 -18.39
N GLN A 581 11.98 8.34 -19.53
CA GLN A 581 10.85 9.17 -19.97
C GLN A 581 9.75 8.30 -20.61
N PRO A 582 8.56 8.14 -20.01
CA PRO A 582 7.45 7.42 -20.63
C PRO A 582 6.76 8.27 -21.72
N ASN A 583 6.03 7.61 -22.61
CA ASN A 583 5.13 8.31 -23.52
C ASN A 583 3.84 8.72 -22.78
N LEU A 584 3.84 9.93 -22.22
CA LEU A 584 2.74 10.46 -21.42
C LEU A 584 1.40 10.53 -22.17
N THR A 585 1.42 10.88 -23.45
CA THR A 585 0.21 10.96 -24.26
C THR A 585 -0.42 9.58 -24.46
N ALA A 586 0.39 8.55 -24.69
CA ALA A 586 -0.12 7.17 -24.79
C ALA A 586 -0.71 6.68 -23.46
N LEU A 587 -0.08 7.02 -22.32
CA LEU A 587 -0.63 6.71 -20.99
C LEU A 587 -1.98 7.41 -20.75
N LEU A 588 -2.08 8.68 -21.13
CA LEU A 588 -3.29 9.49 -21.02
C LEU A 588 -4.43 8.91 -21.87
N GLU A 589 -4.14 8.59 -23.13
CA GLU A 589 -5.13 7.95 -24.02
C GLU A 589 -5.59 6.61 -23.48
N ASN A 590 -4.66 5.75 -23.04
CA ASN A 590 -5.00 4.46 -22.48
C ASN A 590 -5.91 4.58 -21.25
N GLU A 591 -5.64 5.54 -20.37
CA GLU A 591 -6.45 5.75 -19.17
C GLU A 591 -7.87 6.23 -19.48
N ILE A 592 -8.00 7.16 -20.43
CA ILE A 592 -9.31 7.67 -20.88
C ILE A 592 -10.12 6.58 -21.59
N MET A 593 -9.45 5.75 -22.40
CA MET A 593 -10.13 4.66 -23.09
C MET A 593 -10.69 3.61 -22.13
N LYS A 594 -10.09 3.40 -20.94
CA LYS A 594 -10.69 2.54 -19.90
C LYS A 594 -12.05 3.08 -19.44
N MET A 595 -12.20 4.39 -19.26
CA MET A 595 -13.48 5.01 -18.90
C MET A 595 -14.50 4.84 -20.02
N ILE A 596 -14.11 5.15 -21.26
CA ILE A 596 -15.00 5.06 -22.43
C ILE A 596 -15.48 3.61 -22.64
N ASN A 597 -14.58 2.63 -22.52
CA ASN A 597 -14.91 1.21 -22.69
C ASN A 597 -15.80 0.67 -21.56
N ALA A 598 -15.66 1.20 -20.34
CA ALA A 598 -16.54 0.85 -19.22
C ALA A 598 -17.93 1.48 -19.35
N GLY A 599 -18.06 2.56 -20.13
CA GLY A 599 -19.25 3.37 -20.21
C GLY A 599 -19.41 4.27 -18.98
N HIS A 600 -20.64 4.71 -18.74
CA HIS A 600 -20.99 5.59 -17.64
C HIS A 600 -20.53 5.05 -16.28
N LEU A 601 -19.73 5.82 -15.53
CA LEU A 601 -19.16 5.39 -14.24
C LEU A 601 -19.90 5.98 -13.04
N LYS A 602 -20.26 5.13 -12.07
CA LYS A 602 -20.85 5.58 -10.79
C LYS A 602 -19.79 6.19 -9.86
N ALA A 603 -20.23 6.79 -8.75
CA ALA A 603 -19.31 7.30 -7.73
C ALA A 603 -18.44 6.17 -7.15
N GLY A 604 -17.20 6.47 -6.81
CA GLY A 604 -16.34 5.57 -6.06
C GLY A 604 -16.50 5.80 -4.55
N TYR A 605 -16.16 4.80 -3.74
CA TYR A 605 -16.34 4.83 -2.29
C TYR A 605 -15.09 4.28 -1.58
N HIS A 606 -14.83 4.80 -0.38
CA HIS A 606 -13.65 4.54 0.44
C HIS A 606 -14.04 4.31 1.91
N VAL A 607 -13.32 3.44 2.64
CA VAL A 607 -13.52 3.15 4.09
C VAL A 607 -12.80 4.19 4.93
N GLN A 608 -13.42 4.66 6.02
CA GLN A 608 -12.68 4.78 7.28
C GLN A 608 -13.58 4.95 8.50
N ASN A 609 -13.28 4.12 9.51
CA ASN A 609 -14.04 3.89 10.73
C ASN A 609 -14.07 5.04 11.76
N GLN A 610 -13.32 6.15 11.60
CA GLN A 610 -13.40 7.28 12.56
C GLN A 610 -13.57 8.66 11.95
N LEU A 611 -13.34 8.84 10.65
CA LEU A 611 -13.58 10.14 10.00
C LEU A 611 -15.09 10.48 9.93
N LEU A 612 -15.95 9.46 10.01
CA LEU A 612 -17.42 9.53 9.87
C LEU A 612 -18.07 10.58 10.76
N ALA A 613 -17.48 10.92 11.92
CA ALA A 613 -18.07 11.90 12.80
C ALA A 613 -17.90 13.36 12.32
N GLN A 614 -16.90 13.69 11.49
CA GLN A 614 -16.53 15.10 11.25
C GLN A 614 -16.20 15.48 9.79
N TRP A 615 -15.90 14.53 8.89
CA TRP A 615 -15.37 14.82 7.54
C TRP A 615 -16.24 14.30 6.38
N GLY A 616 -17.57 14.29 6.57
CA GLY A 616 -18.70 14.01 5.64
C GLY A 616 -18.52 14.22 4.14
N GLN A 617 -17.57 15.06 3.76
CA GLN A 617 -17.62 15.98 2.64
C GLN A 617 -16.72 15.52 1.48
N ILE A 618 -15.72 14.67 1.74
CA ILE A 618 -14.74 14.18 0.74
C ILE A 618 -14.74 12.63 0.65
N PHE A 619 -15.69 11.96 1.30
CA PHE A 619 -15.70 10.50 1.49
C PHE A 619 -15.80 9.66 0.21
N ASN A 620 -16.52 10.18 -0.78
CA ASN A 620 -16.79 9.46 -2.01
C ASN A 620 -16.07 10.18 -3.15
N TYR A 621 -15.03 9.55 -3.68
CA TYR A 621 -14.22 10.16 -4.72
C TYR A 621 -14.97 10.09 -6.07
N PHE A 622 -14.79 11.15 -6.85
CA PHE A 622 -15.56 11.41 -8.06
C PHE A 622 -17.07 11.33 -7.76
N THR A 623 -17.56 12.00 -6.72
CA THR A 623 -19.02 12.12 -6.50
C THR A 623 -19.62 13.23 -7.34
N PHE A 624 -18.83 14.27 -7.61
CA PHE A 624 -19.28 15.46 -8.32
C PHE A 624 -19.10 15.26 -9.83
N PRO A 625 -20.16 15.40 -10.64
CA PRO A 625 -20.06 15.30 -12.11
C PRO A 625 -19.06 16.30 -12.71
N GLY A 626 -18.85 17.44 -12.04
CA GLY A 626 -17.91 18.48 -12.43
C GLY A 626 -16.46 18.02 -12.48
N ASP A 627 -16.04 17.14 -11.57
CA ASP A 627 -14.69 16.57 -11.59
C ASP A 627 -14.47 15.79 -12.90
N THR A 628 -15.47 14.99 -13.33
CA THR A 628 -15.41 14.19 -14.56
C THR A 628 -15.27 15.09 -15.77
N LEU A 629 -16.13 16.11 -15.82
CA LEU A 629 -16.12 17.07 -16.91
C LEU A 629 -14.79 17.81 -16.99
N LEU A 630 -14.25 18.24 -15.84
CA LEU A 630 -12.98 18.95 -15.75
C LEU A 630 -11.81 18.11 -16.24
N ALA A 631 -11.60 16.92 -15.64
CA ALA A 631 -10.46 16.06 -15.96
C ALA A 631 -10.44 15.68 -17.45
N LEU A 632 -11.60 15.30 -17.99
CA LEU A 632 -11.72 14.88 -19.39
C LEU A 632 -11.60 16.05 -20.37
N ALA A 633 -12.20 17.21 -20.06
CA ALA A 633 -12.07 18.39 -20.91
C ALA A 633 -10.64 18.92 -20.93
N GLN A 634 -9.90 18.86 -19.82
CA GLN A 634 -8.48 19.23 -19.77
C GLN A 634 -7.61 18.27 -20.58
N ALA A 635 -7.93 16.98 -20.61
CA ALA A 635 -7.18 16.00 -21.38
C ALA A 635 -7.43 16.08 -22.90
N TYR A 636 -8.62 16.53 -23.31
CA TYR A 636 -9.08 16.54 -24.71
C TYR A 636 -8.05 17.07 -25.73
N PRO A 637 -7.35 18.22 -25.51
CA PRO A 637 -6.42 18.76 -26.49
C PRO A 637 -5.24 17.83 -26.84
N TYR A 638 -4.84 16.97 -25.89
CA TYR A 638 -3.65 16.14 -25.96
C TYR A 638 -3.87 14.78 -26.65
N LEU A 639 -5.11 14.42 -26.96
CA LEU A 639 -5.41 13.12 -27.57
C LEU A 639 -5.31 13.14 -29.10
N SER A 640 -5.13 11.96 -29.68
CA SER A 640 -5.24 11.71 -31.11
C SER A 640 -6.67 11.99 -31.62
N SER A 641 -6.83 12.18 -32.93
CA SER A 641 -8.12 12.52 -33.53
C SER A 641 -9.22 11.46 -33.29
N GLY A 642 -8.84 10.18 -33.27
CA GLY A 642 -9.78 9.08 -32.97
C GLY A 642 -10.27 9.14 -31.53
N SER A 643 -9.33 9.22 -30.57
CA SER A 643 -9.62 9.34 -29.14
C SER A 643 -10.41 10.60 -28.81
N LYS A 644 -10.14 11.74 -29.47
CA LYS A 644 -10.92 12.99 -29.34
C LYS A 644 -12.39 12.79 -29.70
N THR A 645 -12.67 12.06 -30.77
CA THR A 645 -14.06 11.81 -31.20
C THR A 645 -14.81 10.98 -30.16
N SER A 646 -14.20 9.88 -29.72
CA SER A 646 -14.77 9.01 -28.68
C SER A 646 -14.98 9.75 -27.37
N LEU A 647 -13.99 10.53 -26.93
CA LEU A 647 -14.08 11.31 -25.71
C LEU A 647 -15.15 12.39 -25.79
N ALA A 648 -15.27 13.12 -26.91
CA ALA A 648 -16.31 14.14 -27.04
C ALA A 648 -17.71 13.55 -26.96
N ASN A 649 -17.93 12.36 -27.52
CA ASN A 649 -19.21 11.66 -27.40
C ASN A 649 -19.48 11.27 -25.94
N TYR A 650 -18.49 10.68 -25.26
CA TYR A 650 -18.59 10.33 -23.84
C TYR A 650 -18.91 11.56 -22.96
N ILE A 651 -18.19 12.66 -23.13
CA ILE A 651 -18.45 13.91 -22.37
C ILE A 651 -19.85 14.46 -22.69
N ARG A 652 -20.32 14.36 -23.93
CA ARG A 652 -21.68 14.81 -24.30
C ARG A 652 -22.77 13.97 -23.65
N GLU A 653 -22.55 12.66 -23.50
CA GLU A 653 -23.46 11.78 -22.77
C GLU A 653 -23.48 12.15 -21.28
N GLU A 654 -22.31 12.30 -20.64
CA GLU A 654 -22.21 12.76 -19.24
C GLU A 654 -22.88 14.12 -19.04
N TRP A 655 -22.73 15.05 -19.99
CA TRP A 655 -23.42 16.34 -19.99
C TRP A 655 -24.94 16.17 -19.95
N SER A 656 -25.48 15.34 -20.85
CA SER A 656 -26.92 15.08 -20.94
C SER A 656 -27.49 14.37 -19.71
N MET A 657 -26.65 13.62 -18.96
CA MET A 657 -27.09 12.89 -17.77
C MET A 657 -27.10 13.77 -16.52
N TYR A 658 -26.12 14.69 -16.39
CA TYR A 658 -25.85 15.40 -15.14
C TYR A 658 -25.98 16.90 -15.17
N PHE A 659 -25.91 17.54 -16.33
CA PHE A 659 -25.86 19.00 -16.42
C PHE A 659 -27.11 19.58 -17.10
N TYR A 660 -27.72 18.84 -18.03
CA TYR A 660 -28.86 19.31 -18.80
C TYR A 660 -30.04 18.31 -18.82
N PRO A 661 -31.30 18.76 -18.69
CA PRO A 661 -31.74 20.13 -18.35
C PRO A 661 -31.58 20.44 -16.86
N THR A 662 -31.35 19.42 -16.04
CA THR A 662 -31.24 19.52 -14.59
C THR A 662 -29.79 19.33 -14.20
N ALA A 663 -29.13 20.39 -13.74
CA ALA A 663 -27.76 20.31 -13.23
C ALA A 663 -27.73 19.68 -11.82
N TYR A 664 -27.29 18.42 -11.76
CA TYR A 664 -27.12 17.62 -10.58
C TYR A 664 -25.80 17.92 -9.87
N ALA A 665 -25.84 17.95 -8.54
CA ALA A 665 -24.68 18.12 -7.70
C ALA A 665 -23.91 16.80 -7.53
N THR A 666 -24.59 15.66 -7.48
CA THR A 666 -23.96 14.34 -7.24
C THR A 666 -24.40 13.31 -8.27
N ARG A 667 -23.50 12.38 -8.61
CA ARG A 667 -23.79 11.24 -9.50
C ARG A 667 -24.61 10.14 -8.82
N GLY A 668 -24.39 9.92 -7.52
CA GLY A 668 -24.96 8.79 -6.79
C GLY A 668 -24.28 7.45 -7.10
N PHE A 669 -24.88 6.37 -6.60
CA PHE A 669 -24.42 4.97 -6.71
C PHE A 669 -25.41 4.05 -7.45
N ALA A 670 -26.63 4.52 -7.73
CA ALA A 670 -27.70 3.69 -8.30
C ALA A 670 -27.50 3.32 -9.79
N GLU A 671 -26.73 4.11 -10.54
CA GLU A 671 -26.57 3.99 -11.99
C GLU A 671 -25.08 4.04 -12.36
N GLY A 672 -24.67 3.25 -13.36
CA GLY A 672 -23.31 3.24 -13.90
C GLY A 672 -22.45 2.04 -13.46
N ALA A 673 -21.33 1.84 -14.14
CA ALA A 673 -20.36 0.80 -13.87
C ALA A 673 -19.45 1.16 -12.68
N ASP A 674 -19.08 0.15 -11.89
CA ASP A 674 -18.05 0.27 -10.84
C ASP A 674 -16.71 0.74 -11.39
N ARG A 675 -16.00 1.59 -10.63
CA ARG A 675 -14.64 2.01 -10.96
C ARG A 675 -13.59 1.00 -10.54
N GLN A 676 -13.88 0.29 -9.45
CA GLN A 676 -13.06 -0.76 -8.88
C GLN A 676 -13.51 -2.14 -9.39
N PRO A 677 -12.61 -3.14 -9.45
CA PRO A 677 -12.96 -4.53 -9.71
C PRO A 677 -13.50 -5.24 -8.44
N ILE A 678 -14.31 -4.54 -7.65
CA ILE A 678 -14.85 -5.07 -6.40
C ILE A 678 -16.25 -5.63 -6.68
N SER A 679 -16.50 -6.87 -6.26
CA SER A 679 -17.86 -7.40 -6.16
C SER A 679 -18.41 -7.05 -4.79
N LEU A 680 -19.52 -6.31 -4.74
CA LEU A 680 -20.15 -5.91 -3.50
C LEU A 680 -21.01 -7.04 -2.91
N PRO A 681 -21.14 -7.13 -1.58
CA PRO A 681 -22.14 -8.00 -0.95
C PRO A 681 -23.56 -7.69 -1.44
N PRO A 682 -24.48 -8.68 -1.44
CA PRO A 682 -25.86 -8.50 -1.89
C PRO A 682 -26.59 -7.35 -1.20
N GLU A 683 -26.42 -7.20 0.11
CA GLU A 683 -27.06 -6.17 0.93
C GLU A 683 -26.58 -4.75 0.58
N ILE A 684 -25.29 -4.59 0.28
CA ILE A 684 -24.72 -3.32 -0.18
C ILE A 684 -25.22 -2.98 -1.58
N THR A 685 -25.22 -3.99 -2.47
CA THR A 685 -25.69 -3.83 -3.85
C THR A 685 -27.15 -3.38 -3.90
N ALA A 686 -28.00 -3.98 -3.05
CA ALA A 686 -29.40 -3.61 -2.93
C ALA A 686 -29.58 -2.17 -2.42
N ASP A 687 -28.71 -1.72 -1.52
CA ASP A 687 -28.78 -0.37 -0.96
C ASP A 687 -28.32 0.70 -1.95
N TYR A 688 -27.31 0.42 -2.77
CA TYR A 688 -26.81 1.36 -3.79
C TYR A 688 -27.93 1.86 -4.72
N ALA A 689 -28.94 1.02 -4.99
CA ALA A 689 -30.12 1.39 -5.77
C ALA A 689 -30.93 2.56 -5.17
N ASN A 690 -30.84 2.81 -3.86
CA ASN A 690 -31.55 3.89 -3.17
C ASN A 690 -30.77 5.22 -3.17
N PHE A 691 -29.52 5.23 -3.64
CA PHE A 691 -28.66 6.42 -3.66
C PHE A 691 -28.50 6.96 -5.08
N GLY A 692 -29.59 7.46 -5.66
CA GLY A 692 -29.58 8.11 -6.97
C GLY A 692 -28.90 9.48 -6.97
N LYS A 693 -28.81 10.09 -8.15
CA LYS A 693 -28.31 11.46 -8.35
C LYS A 693 -29.10 12.49 -7.55
N SER A 694 -28.41 13.50 -7.00
CA SER A 694 -29.02 14.61 -6.24
C SER A 694 -28.70 15.96 -6.86
N GLN A 695 -29.65 16.90 -6.81
CA GLN A 695 -29.44 18.30 -7.22
C GLN A 695 -28.69 19.12 -6.17
N THR A 696 -28.57 18.58 -4.95
CA THR A 696 -27.89 19.22 -3.82
C THR A 696 -26.90 18.26 -3.17
N ALA A 697 -25.77 18.78 -2.75
CA ALA A 697 -24.80 18.12 -1.88
C ALA A 697 -24.92 18.69 -0.45
N SER A 698 -24.77 17.83 0.55
CA SER A 698 -24.70 18.22 1.96
C SER A 698 -23.26 18.21 2.45
N GLY A 699 -22.99 18.93 3.55
CA GLY A 699 -21.66 18.98 4.13
C GLY A 699 -20.69 19.87 3.37
N HIS A 700 -21.12 20.91 2.66
CA HIS A 700 -20.18 21.92 2.13
C HIS A 700 -20.71 23.32 2.42
N SER A 701 -19.86 24.33 2.23
CA SER A 701 -20.29 25.74 2.22
C SER A 701 -21.24 26.07 1.05
N TRP A 702 -21.46 25.13 0.14
CA TRP A 702 -22.29 25.22 -1.05
C TRP A 702 -23.25 24.03 -1.14
N GLN A 703 -24.39 24.23 -1.79
CA GLN A 703 -25.32 23.14 -2.13
C GLN A 703 -25.03 22.52 -3.51
N TYR A 704 -24.38 23.27 -4.40
CA TYR A 704 -23.92 22.80 -5.69
C TYR A 704 -22.39 22.99 -5.79
N PRO A 705 -21.62 21.96 -6.16
CA PRO A 705 -20.16 22.02 -6.25
C PRO A 705 -19.70 23.12 -7.19
N GLN A 706 -19.13 24.20 -6.64
CA GLN A 706 -18.81 25.40 -7.41
C GLN A 706 -17.73 25.14 -8.46
N HIS A 707 -16.75 24.27 -8.17
CA HIS A 707 -15.74 23.81 -9.13
C HIS A 707 -16.37 23.11 -10.35
N SER A 708 -17.62 22.62 -10.28
CA SER A 708 -18.29 22.07 -11.47
C SER A 708 -18.46 23.11 -12.56
N ILE A 709 -18.69 24.38 -12.21
CA ILE A 709 -18.80 25.50 -13.18
C ILE A 709 -17.47 25.69 -13.93
N TYR A 710 -16.35 25.46 -13.26
CA TYR A 710 -15.03 25.46 -13.89
C TYR A 710 -14.88 24.32 -14.90
N GLY A 711 -15.37 23.12 -14.56
CA GLY A 711 -15.47 22.00 -15.51
C GLY A 711 -16.29 22.35 -16.74
N ILE A 712 -17.44 23.02 -16.58
CA ILE A 712 -18.28 23.49 -17.71
C ILE A 712 -17.49 24.47 -18.60
N TRP A 713 -16.74 25.39 -17.99
CA TRP A 713 -15.90 26.32 -18.74
C TRP A 713 -14.80 25.61 -19.52
N LYS A 714 -14.08 24.67 -18.92
CA LYS A 714 -13.04 23.91 -19.62
C LYS A 714 -13.62 23.03 -20.72
N TYR A 715 -14.82 22.49 -20.54
CA TYR A 715 -15.55 21.81 -21.61
C TYR A 715 -15.84 22.75 -22.79
N ALA A 716 -16.33 23.97 -22.50
CA ALA A 716 -16.58 24.98 -23.51
C ALA A 716 -15.29 25.40 -24.26
N GLN A 717 -14.20 25.54 -23.51
CA GLN A 717 -12.89 26.01 -23.99
C GLN A 717 -12.18 24.97 -24.86
N ASN A 718 -12.14 23.72 -24.42
CA ASN A 718 -11.25 22.72 -24.99
C ASN A 718 -11.92 21.81 -26.02
N VAL A 719 -13.24 21.62 -25.94
CA VAL A 719 -13.98 20.79 -26.89
C VAL A 719 -14.65 21.68 -27.95
N PRO A 720 -14.49 21.38 -29.26
CA PRO A 720 -15.05 22.20 -30.32
C PRO A 720 -16.58 22.14 -30.31
N GLU A 721 -17.24 23.27 -30.62
CA GLU A 721 -18.70 23.40 -30.58
C GLU A 721 -19.44 22.40 -31.50
N SER A 722 -18.79 21.90 -32.56
CA SER A 722 -19.34 20.80 -33.39
C SER A 722 -19.53 19.49 -32.63
N SER A 723 -18.88 19.34 -31.47
CA SER A 723 -18.83 18.13 -30.67
C SER A 723 -19.33 18.31 -29.24
N ARG A 724 -19.93 19.47 -28.92
CA ARG A 724 -20.50 19.76 -27.59
C ARG A 724 -21.77 20.62 -27.72
N PRO A 725 -22.55 20.81 -26.65
CA PRO A 725 -23.65 21.78 -26.65
C PRO A 725 -23.18 23.21 -26.97
N PRO A 726 -24.08 24.06 -27.51
CA PRO A 726 -23.74 25.43 -27.86
C PRO A 726 -23.38 26.24 -26.62
N ILE A 727 -22.53 27.26 -26.79
CA ILE A 727 -22.04 28.07 -25.65
C ILE A 727 -23.18 28.72 -24.84
N SER A 728 -24.30 29.04 -25.49
CA SER A 728 -25.50 29.59 -24.85
C SER A 728 -26.11 28.65 -23.81
N GLU A 729 -26.15 27.35 -24.08
CA GLU A 729 -26.67 26.33 -23.16
C GLU A 729 -25.72 26.17 -21.96
N LEU A 730 -24.43 26.00 -22.23
CA LEU A 730 -23.41 25.87 -21.19
C LEU A 730 -23.41 27.07 -20.24
N TYR A 731 -23.51 28.28 -20.80
CA TYR A 731 -23.59 29.53 -20.05
C TYR A 731 -24.87 29.60 -19.20
N GLN A 732 -26.04 29.24 -19.75
CA GLN A 732 -27.30 29.27 -19.00
C GLN A 732 -27.28 28.31 -17.81
N VAL A 733 -26.77 27.10 -17.99
CA VAL A 733 -26.61 26.12 -16.90
C VAL A 733 -25.69 26.68 -15.82
N ALA A 734 -24.49 27.16 -16.20
CA ALA A 734 -23.54 27.75 -15.26
C ALA A 734 -24.13 28.96 -14.51
N ARG A 735 -24.79 29.87 -15.22
CA ARG A 735 -25.41 31.07 -14.67
C ARG A 735 -26.50 30.73 -13.63
N SER A 736 -27.27 29.67 -13.87
CA SER A 736 -28.34 29.21 -12.97
C SER A 736 -27.82 28.64 -11.64
N LYS A 737 -26.56 28.17 -11.60
CA LYS A 737 -25.93 27.56 -10.42
C LYS A 737 -24.91 28.45 -9.73
N THR A 738 -24.40 29.48 -10.40
CA THR A 738 -23.44 30.42 -9.82
C THR A 738 -24.11 31.28 -8.76
N GLN A 739 -23.52 31.36 -7.57
CA GLN A 739 -24.04 32.12 -6.43
C GLN A 739 -22.98 33.08 -5.88
N VAL A 740 -23.43 34.22 -5.34
CA VAL A 740 -22.57 35.16 -4.58
C VAL A 740 -23.23 35.38 -3.22
N PRO A 741 -22.90 34.56 -2.20
CA PRO A 741 -23.51 34.66 -0.87
C PRO A 741 -23.18 35.99 -0.19
N ALA A 742 -24.12 36.55 0.60
CA ALA A 742 -23.93 37.84 1.28
C ALA A 742 -22.82 37.81 2.36
N THR A 743 -22.60 36.63 2.94
CA THR A 743 -21.48 36.31 3.81
C THR A 743 -21.12 34.86 3.56
N THR A 744 -19.97 34.61 2.97
CA THR A 744 -19.39 33.27 3.02
C THR A 744 -19.00 33.00 4.48
N ASP A 745 -19.55 31.96 5.11
CA ASP A 745 -19.29 31.63 6.51
C ASP A 745 -17.79 31.61 6.79
N THR A 746 -17.31 32.60 7.56
CA THR A 746 -15.89 32.79 7.87
C THR A 746 -15.30 31.62 8.65
N ASN A 747 -16.13 30.88 9.39
CA ASN A 747 -15.67 29.75 10.16
C ASN A 747 -15.43 28.52 9.27
N VAL A 748 -16.32 28.23 8.32
CA VAL A 748 -16.12 27.11 7.38
C VAL A 748 -14.95 27.39 6.43
N MET A 749 -14.78 28.63 5.98
CA MET A 749 -13.71 29.00 5.06
C MET A 749 -12.32 29.01 5.69
N THR A 750 -12.19 29.36 6.97
CA THR A 750 -10.89 29.34 7.66
C THR A 750 -10.39 27.93 7.95
N THR A 751 -11.28 26.96 8.08
CA THR A 751 -10.92 25.59 8.42
C THR A 751 -10.80 24.66 7.20
N THR A 752 -11.43 24.99 6.07
CA THR A 752 -11.44 24.12 4.88
C THR A 752 -10.93 24.84 3.61
N PRO A 753 -9.61 24.88 3.36
CA PRO A 753 -9.03 25.63 2.23
C PRO A 753 -9.53 25.13 0.86
N TYR A 754 -9.83 23.84 0.74
CA TYR A 754 -10.42 23.26 -0.47
C TYR A 754 -11.82 23.83 -0.79
N ASN A 755 -12.63 24.20 0.21
CA ASN A 755 -13.91 24.87 -0.05
C ASN A 755 -13.69 26.22 -0.73
N ILE A 756 -12.69 27.01 -0.29
CA ILE A 756 -12.33 28.28 -0.93
C ILE A 756 -11.86 28.03 -2.37
N ASN A 757 -10.98 27.05 -2.59
CA ASN A 757 -10.50 26.69 -3.93
C ASN A 757 -11.67 26.36 -4.87
N SER A 758 -12.67 25.62 -4.39
CA SER A 758 -13.88 25.30 -5.16
C SER A 758 -14.68 26.55 -5.56
N TRP A 759 -14.85 27.52 -4.66
CA TRP A 759 -15.54 28.79 -4.99
C TRP A 759 -14.75 29.61 -6.01
N ILE A 760 -13.43 29.74 -5.81
CA ILE A 760 -12.54 30.44 -6.74
C ILE A 760 -12.60 29.80 -8.14
N ALA A 761 -12.51 28.47 -8.21
CA ALA A 761 -12.66 27.73 -9.46
C ALA A 761 -14.01 28.04 -10.14
N GLY A 762 -15.10 27.98 -9.38
CA GLY A 762 -16.44 28.29 -9.90
C GLY A 762 -16.56 29.70 -10.49
N TYR A 763 -15.96 30.70 -9.83
CA TYR A 763 -15.97 32.08 -10.32
C TYR A 763 -15.10 32.29 -11.56
N TYR A 764 -13.91 31.68 -11.62
CA TYR A 764 -13.15 31.66 -12.87
C TYR A 764 -13.95 31.02 -14.01
N GLY A 765 -14.62 29.90 -13.73
CA GLY A 765 -15.49 29.22 -14.70
C GLY A 765 -16.63 30.10 -15.21
N TYR A 766 -17.34 30.77 -14.30
CA TYR A 766 -18.44 31.67 -14.66
C TYR A 766 -17.95 32.85 -15.53
N LEU A 767 -16.85 33.51 -15.13
CA LEU A 767 -16.29 34.66 -15.86
C LEU A 767 -15.78 34.26 -17.24
N GLY A 768 -15.16 33.08 -17.35
CA GLY A 768 -14.75 32.49 -18.63
C GLY A 768 -15.93 32.25 -19.56
N LEU A 769 -16.98 31.59 -19.07
CA LEU A 769 -18.21 31.33 -19.83
C LEU A 769 -18.95 32.61 -20.21
N TYR A 770 -19.04 33.60 -19.31
CA TYR A 770 -19.62 34.92 -19.61
C TYR A 770 -18.94 35.58 -20.80
N THR A 771 -17.60 35.52 -20.83
CA THR A 771 -16.80 36.08 -21.93
C THR A 771 -17.04 35.32 -23.22
N MET A 772 -17.01 33.97 -23.18
CA MET A 772 -17.25 33.11 -24.34
C MET A 772 -18.68 33.24 -24.90
N ALA A 773 -19.66 33.56 -24.06
CA ALA A 773 -21.04 33.82 -24.44
C ALA A 773 -21.27 35.24 -25.03
N GLY A 774 -20.20 36.00 -25.29
CA GLY A 774 -20.28 37.33 -25.88
C GLY A 774 -20.63 38.44 -24.89
N SER A 775 -20.35 38.23 -23.60
CA SER A 775 -20.61 39.20 -22.51
C SER A 775 -22.05 39.71 -22.44
N PRO A 776 -23.04 38.83 -22.12
CA PRO A 776 -24.45 39.20 -22.07
C PRO A 776 -24.70 40.43 -21.16
N PRO A 777 -25.28 41.54 -21.69
CA PRO A 777 -25.47 42.76 -20.91
C PRO A 777 -26.40 42.58 -19.70
N ALA A 778 -27.38 41.69 -19.80
CA ALA A 778 -28.35 41.41 -18.74
C ALA A 778 -27.70 40.92 -17.43
N ASP A 779 -26.52 40.29 -17.52
CA ASP A 779 -25.80 39.74 -16.37
C ASP A 779 -24.59 40.59 -15.94
N ALA A 780 -24.36 41.77 -16.55
CA ALA A 780 -23.18 42.59 -16.29
C ALA A 780 -23.02 42.97 -14.79
N THR A 781 -24.13 43.31 -14.12
CA THR A 781 -24.12 43.60 -12.67
C THR A 781 -23.73 42.38 -11.86
N PHE A 782 -24.31 41.21 -12.17
CA PHE A 782 -24.00 39.96 -11.48
C PHE A 782 -22.55 39.54 -11.69
N ARG A 783 -22.03 39.70 -12.91
CA ARG A 783 -20.63 39.49 -13.26
C ARG A 783 -19.69 40.35 -12.42
N ASN A 784 -20.02 41.62 -12.19
CA ASN A 784 -19.20 42.50 -11.35
C ASN A 784 -19.21 42.06 -9.87
N SER A 785 -20.35 41.56 -9.36
CA SER A 785 -20.42 40.95 -8.03
C SER A 785 -19.54 39.72 -7.92
N VAL A 786 -19.58 38.82 -8.93
CA VAL A 786 -18.71 37.64 -9.00
C VAL A 786 -17.22 38.02 -9.01
N GLN A 787 -16.83 39.00 -9.83
CA GLN A 787 -15.44 39.47 -9.91
C GLN A 787 -14.95 40.06 -8.58
N THR A 788 -15.80 40.85 -7.91
CA THR A 788 -15.49 41.45 -6.61
C THR A 788 -15.25 40.37 -5.57
N GLU A 789 -16.12 39.37 -5.53
CA GLU A 789 -16.01 38.26 -4.59
C GLU A 789 -14.80 37.35 -4.88
N LEU A 790 -14.52 37.07 -6.15
CA LEU A 790 -13.31 36.36 -6.57
C LEU A 790 -12.04 37.05 -6.04
N ASN A 791 -11.93 38.37 -6.23
CA ASN A 791 -10.77 39.13 -5.75
C ASN A 791 -10.63 39.07 -4.22
N ARG A 792 -11.76 39.12 -3.50
CA ARG A 792 -11.80 38.98 -2.04
C ARG A 792 -11.32 37.60 -1.61
N LEU A 793 -11.83 36.53 -2.25
CA LEU A 793 -11.46 35.15 -1.95
C LEU A 793 -9.99 34.84 -2.30
N LEU A 794 -9.46 35.36 -3.41
CA LEU A 794 -8.03 35.23 -3.75
C LEU A 794 -7.14 35.86 -2.68
N SER A 795 -7.43 37.11 -2.31
CA SER A 795 -6.69 37.84 -1.27
C SER A 795 -6.74 37.09 0.06
N TRP A 796 -7.93 36.59 0.42
CA TRP A 796 -8.10 35.79 1.62
C TRP A 796 -7.36 34.45 1.55
N ARG A 797 -7.41 33.75 0.40
CA ARG A 797 -6.73 32.47 0.24
C ARG A 797 -5.23 32.58 0.49
N ALA A 798 -4.61 33.67 0.02
CA ALA A 798 -3.20 33.98 0.28
C ALA A 798 -2.95 34.36 1.76
N SER A 799 -3.83 35.16 2.38
CA SER A 799 -3.65 35.59 3.76
C SER A 799 -3.87 34.46 4.78
N ALA A 800 -4.82 33.57 4.51
CA ALA A 800 -5.20 32.44 5.36
C ALA A 800 -4.42 31.14 5.06
N PHE A 801 -3.46 31.17 4.13
CA PHE A 801 -2.63 29.99 3.87
C PHE A 801 -1.78 29.63 5.10
N THR A 802 -1.91 28.38 5.52
CA THR A 802 -1.12 27.75 6.58
C THR A 802 -0.54 26.44 6.06
N LYS A 803 0.64 26.07 6.58
CA LYS A 803 1.27 24.78 6.23
C LYS A 803 0.45 23.56 6.68
N GLU A 804 -0.31 23.73 7.76
CA GLU A 804 -1.29 22.77 8.30
C GLU A 804 -2.70 23.36 8.14
N SER A 805 -3.61 22.67 7.46
CA SER A 805 -5.02 23.09 7.42
C SER A 805 -5.80 22.51 8.60
N TYR A 806 -6.39 23.38 9.41
CA TYR A 806 -7.18 23.01 10.58
C TYR A 806 -8.63 22.74 10.19
N ALA A 807 -9.05 21.52 9.87
CA ALA A 807 -10.46 21.37 9.48
C ALA A 807 -11.46 21.37 10.64
N TYR A 808 -11.15 20.89 11.84
CA TYR A 808 -12.09 20.95 12.98
C TYR A 808 -11.44 20.98 14.38
N PRO A 809 -11.98 21.78 15.33
CA PRO A 809 -11.51 21.85 16.72
C PRO A 809 -12.19 20.88 17.70
N ASP A 810 -12.84 19.79 17.25
CA ASP A 810 -13.49 18.81 18.14
C ASP A 810 -12.62 17.55 18.41
N MET A 811 -12.72 17.03 19.63
CA MET A 811 -11.65 16.55 20.51
C MET A 811 -11.21 15.08 20.35
N ARG A 812 -10.93 14.62 19.12
CA ARG A 812 -10.54 13.22 18.93
C ARG A 812 -9.37 12.98 17.95
N VAL A 813 -9.14 13.86 16.98
CA VAL A 813 -8.15 13.61 15.91
C VAL A 813 -7.38 14.89 15.53
N GLN A 814 -7.08 15.75 16.51
CA GLN A 814 -6.54 17.07 16.24
C GLN A 814 -5.04 17.02 15.90
N HIS A 815 -4.67 17.69 14.81
CA HIS A 815 -3.31 17.92 14.28
C HIS A 815 -2.74 16.89 13.30
N LYS A 816 -3.49 16.54 12.24
CA LYS A 816 -2.92 15.89 11.05
C LYS A 816 -2.19 16.91 10.17
N MET A 817 -1.03 16.52 9.65
CA MET A 817 -0.35 17.27 8.59
C MET A 817 -1.10 17.06 7.27
N ASP A 818 -2.12 17.87 7.01
CA ASP A 818 -2.88 17.86 5.75
C ASP A 818 -2.50 19.06 4.88
N THR A 819 -1.24 19.09 4.44
CA THR A 819 -0.79 20.13 3.50
C THR A 819 -1.52 20.00 2.16
N SER A 820 -2.00 18.82 1.78
CA SER A 820 -2.61 18.58 0.47
C SER A 820 -4.01 19.20 0.32
N ALA A 821 -4.79 19.31 1.41
CA ALA A 821 -6.07 20.00 1.41
C ALA A 821 -5.97 21.46 0.92
N ASN A 822 -4.79 22.08 1.02
CA ASN A 822 -4.55 23.40 0.43
C ASN A 822 -4.68 23.43 -1.11
N PHE A 823 -4.53 22.29 -1.77
CA PHE A 823 -4.40 22.15 -3.22
C PHE A 823 -5.47 21.25 -3.85
N LEU A 824 -6.42 20.74 -3.06
CA LEU A 824 -7.65 20.15 -3.60
C LEU A 824 -8.42 21.19 -4.44
N TRP A 825 -8.86 20.77 -5.63
CA TRP A 825 -9.48 21.63 -6.65
C TRP A 825 -8.66 22.88 -7.00
N LEU A 826 -7.33 22.79 -6.91
CA LEU A 826 -6.43 23.82 -7.43
C LEU A 826 -6.69 23.98 -8.94
N THR A 827 -6.77 25.22 -9.41
CA THR A 827 -6.80 25.55 -10.84
C THR A 827 -5.48 26.21 -11.23
N PRO A 828 -5.05 26.17 -12.51
CA PRO A 828 -3.87 26.90 -12.98
C PRO A 828 -3.92 28.39 -12.61
N GLU A 829 -5.08 29.04 -12.73
CA GLU A 829 -5.23 30.47 -12.41
C GLU A 829 -5.04 30.76 -10.91
N LEU A 830 -5.55 29.87 -10.04
CA LEU A 830 -5.30 29.96 -8.61
C LEU A 830 -3.84 29.63 -8.27
N ALA A 831 -3.25 28.64 -8.93
CA ALA A 831 -1.85 28.27 -8.73
C ALA A 831 -0.91 29.44 -9.07
N ASP A 832 -1.13 30.11 -10.22
CA ASP A 832 -0.41 31.32 -10.61
C ASP A 832 -0.55 32.43 -9.56
N TYR A 833 -1.76 32.63 -9.03
CA TYR A 833 -1.97 33.63 -7.98
C TYR A 833 -1.17 33.29 -6.71
N LEU A 834 -1.18 32.03 -6.26
CA LEU A 834 -0.43 31.61 -5.08
C LEU A 834 1.09 31.68 -5.30
N ALA A 835 1.58 31.31 -6.49
CA ALA A 835 2.99 31.43 -6.85
C ALA A 835 3.48 32.89 -6.80
N ASN A 836 2.67 33.82 -7.30
CA ASN A 836 3.03 35.24 -7.36
C ASN A 836 2.91 35.97 -6.01
N ASN A 837 2.06 35.50 -5.09
CA ASN A 837 1.78 36.22 -3.85
C ASN A 837 2.37 35.55 -2.60
N ILE A 838 2.49 34.21 -2.57
CA ILE A 838 2.89 33.45 -1.38
C ILE A 838 3.78 32.21 -1.68
N SER A 839 4.54 32.21 -2.78
CA SER A 839 5.41 31.07 -3.15
C SER A 839 6.34 30.62 -2.04
N THR A 840 6.92 31.52 -1.25
CA THR A 840 7.76 31.14 -0.09
C THR A 840 7.00 30.28 0.92
N LYS A 841 5.76 30.63 1.26
CA LYS A 841 4.95 29.85 2.22
C LYS A 841 4.57 28.49 1.65
N VAL A 842 4.18 28.45 0.37
CA VAL A 842 3.82 27.20 -0.30
C VAL A 842 5.05 26.28 -0.40
N ASN A 843 6.20 26.84 -0.76
CA ASN A 843 7.44 26.07 -0.88
C ASN A 843 7.89 25.52 0.47
N GLN A 844 7.84 26.30 1.54
CA GLN A 844 8.13 25.81 2.89
C GLN A 844 7.20 24.67 3.30
N ALA A 845 5.88 24.81 3.06
CA ALA A 845 4.92 23.75 3.37
C ALA A 845 5.19 22.47 2.57
N LEU A 846 5.46 22.60 1.27
CA LEU A 846 5.80 21.46 0.40
C LEU A 846 7.15 20.82 0.78
N ASP A 847 8.19 21.58 1.12
CA ASP A 847 9.50 21.03 1.51
C ASP A 847 9.43 20.28 2.85
N GLU A 848 8.74 20.85 3.83
CA GLU A 848 8.51 20.20 5.13
C GLU A 848 7.75 18.89 4.93
N TYR A 849 6.75 18.89 4.05
CA TYR A 849 5.97 17.71 3.73
C TYR A 849 6.76 16.65 2.96
N LEU A 850 7.52 17.04 1.94
CA LEU A 850 8.42 16.16 1.20
C LEU A 850 9.47 15.52 2.10
N TYR A 851 9.91 16.24 3.13
CA TYR A 851 10.85 15.73 4.12
C TYR A 851 10.18 14.70 5.04
N LEU A 852 9.00 15.05 5.58
CA LEU A 852 8.23 14.24 6.52
C LEU A 852 7.62 12.99 5.90
N ASN A 853 7.15 13.10 4.65
CA ASN A 853 6.17 12.18 4.12
C ASN A 853 6.41 11.79 2.65
N GLN A 854 7.44 10.97 2.48
CA GLN A 854 8.09 10.76 1.19
C GLN A 854 7.30 9.85 0.25
N TYR A 855 6.41 9.01 0.79
CA TYR A 855 5.67 7.99 0.04
C TYR A 855 4.43 8.52 -0.70
N TRP A 856 4.06 9.79 -0.54
CA TRP A 856 2.71 10.27 -0.87
C TRP A 856 2.49 10.63 -2.33
N PHE A 857 3.52 10.55 -3.18
CA PHE A 857 3.33 10.54 -4.64
C PHE A 857 2.98 9.16 -5.19
N VAL A 858 3.10 8.15 -4.36
CA VAL A 858 2.66 6.80 -4.67
C VAL A 858 1.25 6.69 -4.15
N ASN A 859 0.27 6.52 -5.04
CA ASN A 859 -1.08 6.22 -4.59
C ASN A 859 -1.08 4.89 -3.78
N ARG A 860 -1.52 4.96 -2.52
CA ARG A 860 -1.53 3.89 -1.51
C ARG A 860 -2.90 3.75 -0.87
N PHE A 861 -3.94 3.62 -1.69
CA PHE A 861 -5.33 3.46 -1.23
C PHE A 861 -5.53 2.27 -0.28
N GLU A 862 -4.59 1.32 -0.22
CA GLU A 862 -4.54 0.21 0.73
C GLU A 862 -4.10 0.61 2.15
N ASN A 863 -3.39 1.73 2.33
CA ASN A 863 -2.90 2.20 3.63
C ASN A 863 -3.93 3.03 4.42
N ASP A 864 -5.01 3.44 3.77
CA ASP A 864 -6.05 4.28 4.35
C ASP A 864 -7.09 3.44 5.11
N MET A 865 -6.72 2.29 5.67
CA MET A 865 -7.63 1.35 6.34
C MET A 865 -7.21 1.17 7.81
N GLY A 866 -7.73 2.03 8.70
CA GLY A 866 -7.43 1.95 10.13
C GLY A 866 -7.91 3.14 10.94
N GLU A 867 -7.90 2.97 12.27
CA GLU A 867 -8.01 4.08 13.20
C GLU A 867 -6.85 5.06 12.89
N SER A 868 -7.08 6.38 12.97
CA SER A 868 -6.05 7.40 12.74
C SER A 868 -5.24 7.41 11.41
N SER A 869 -5.55 6.66 10.33
CA SER A 869 -4.72 6.76 9.11
C SER A 869 -4.66 8.19 8.58
N THR A 870 -3.46 8.62 8.18
CA THR A 870 -3.18 10.01 7.77
C THR A 870 -3.07 10.14 6.26
N GLU A 871 -2.75 9.07 5.54
CA GLU A 871 -2.76 9.10 4.08
C GLU A 871 -4.23 9.24 3.63
N HIS A 872 -4.43 10.24 2.78
CA HIS A 872 -5.69 10.56 2.13
C HIS A 872 -5.50 10.28 0.65
N PHE A 873 -6.47 9.58 0.06
CA PHE A 873 -6.50 9.29 -1.38
C PHE A 873 -6.17 10.48 -2.30
N HIS A 874 -6.51 11.71 -1.91
CA HIS A 874 -6.28 12.89 -2.74
C HIS A 874 -4.89 13.52 -2.64
N ASN A 875 -4.04 13.10 -1.70
CA ASN A 875 -2.77 13.80 -1.48
C ASN A 875 -1.82 13.70 -2.67
N TYR A 876 -1.69 12.49 -3.25
CA TYR A 876 -0.78 12.27 -4.36
C TYR A 876 -1.13 13.17 -5.54
N HIS A 877 -2.42 13.45 -5.75
CA HIS A 877 -2.89 14.34 -6.79
C HIS A 877 -2.69 15.82 -6.42
N ALA A 878 -3.20 16.23 -5.27
CA ALA A 878 -3.19 17.63 -4.85
C ALA A 878 -1.76 18.20 -4.72
N LEU A 879 -0.83 17.42 -4.17
CA LEU A 879 0.58 17.80 -4.05
C LEU A 879 1.30 17.76 -5.39
N PHE A 880 0.96 16.81 -6.26
CA PHE A 880 1.49 16.76 -7.62
C PHE A 880 1.11 18.02 -8.41
N LEU A 881 -0.15 18.45 -8.34
CA LEU A 881 -0.59 19.70 -8.96
C LEU A 881 0.11 20.93 -8.37
N ALA A 882 0.36 20.96 -7.06
CA ALA A 882 1.11 22.05 -6.43
C ALA A 882 2.56 22.11 -6.94
N LYS A 883 3.22 20.96 -7.12
CA LYS A 883 4.56 20.89 -7.74
C LYS A 883 4.53 21.35 -9.21
N ALA A 884 3.53 20.88 -9.96
CA ALA A 884 3.42 21.19 -11.38
C ALA A 884 3.10 22.67 -11.64
N TRP A 885 2.10 23.24 -10.95
CA TRP A 885 1.57 24.57 -11.29
C TRP A 885 2.06 25.69 -10.37
N ILE A 886 2.37 25.44 -9.09
CA ILE A 886 2.84 26.50 -8.18
C ILE A 886 4.37 26.57 -8.17
N ARG A 887 5.04 25.42 -8.03
CA ARG A 887 6.51 25.34 -8.10
C ARG A 887 7.05 25.38 -9.53
N ASN A 888 6.19 25.14 -10.51
CA ASN A 888 6.56 25.07 -11.92
C ASN A 888 7.72 24.09 -12.15
N GLU A 889 7.64 22.92 -11.51
CA GLU A 889 8.68 21.89 -11.64
C GLU A 889 8.68 21.28 -13.05
N SER A 890 9.85 20.80 -13.47
CA SER A 890 10.02 20.29 -14.82
C SER A 890 9.28 18.98 -15.03
N ARG A 891 8.96 18.68 -16.29
CA ARG A 891 8.40 17.39 -16.70
C ARG A 891 9.23 16.22 -16.19
N GLU A 892 10.56 16.32 -16.26
CA GLU A 892 11.46 15.23 -15.83
C GLU A 892 11.40 14.97 -14.32
N GLU A 893 11.11 16.02 -13.53
CA GLU A 893 10.90 15.89 -12.09
C GLU A 893 9.52 15.32 -11.77
N LEU A 894 8.48 15.80 -12.44
CA LEU A 894 7.10 15.32 -12.24
C LEU A 894 6.93 13.85 -12.61
N ILE A 895 7.58 13.37 -13.66
CA ILE A 895 7.47 11.98 -14.13
C ILE A 895 7.95 10.96 -13.08
N LYS A 896 8.85 11.36 -12.18
CA LYS A 896 9.30 10.50 -11.06
C LYS A 896 8.11 10.03 -10.21
N TYR A 897 7.09 10.88 -10.11
CA TYR A 897 5.93 10.70 -9.26
C TYR A 897 4.74 10.10 -10.02
N LEU A 898 4.87 9.83 -11.33
CA LEU A 898 3.85 9.14 -12.13
C LEU A 898 4.07 7.62 -12.09
N ASP A 899 3.22 6.93 -11.34
CA ASP A 899 3.25 5.48 -11.21
C ASP A 899 2.14 4.79 -12.03
N VAL A 900 1.09 4.29 -11.36
CA VAL A 900 -0.09 3.66 -11.96
C VAL A 900 -1.38 4.32 -11.48
N PRO A 901 -2.48 4.26 -12.27
CA PRO A 901 -3.79 4.70 -11.81
C PRO A 901 -4.26 3.91 -10.58
N ALA A 902 -5.04 4.55 -9.72
CA ALA A 902 -5.67 3.92 -8.57
C ALA A 902 -6.78 2.94 -8.94
N TRP A 903 -7.43 3.18 -10.07
CA TRP A 903 -8.67 2.53 -10.45
C TRP A 903 -8.51 1.82 -11.78
N GLU A 904 -9.10 0.62 -11.87
CA GLU A 904 -9.03 -0.20 -13.08
C GLU A 904 -9.80 0.45 -14.24
N ARG A 905 -10.91 1.14 -13.95
CA ARG A 905 -11.78 1.75 -14.97
C ARG A 905 -11.67 3.27 -15.00
N GLY A 906 -10.44 3.78 -15.06
CA GLY A 906 -10.16 5.20 -15.26
C GLY A 906 -10.07 6.02 -13.98
N ASP A 907 -8.90 6.57 -13.74
CA ASP A 907 -8.55 7.43 -12.63
C ASP A 907 -8.41 8.89 -13.08
N MET A 908 -9.36 9.73 -12.65
CA MET A 908 -9.41 11.14 -13.06
C MET A 908 -8.28 11.96 -12.46
N TYR A 909 -7.77 11.59 -11.29
CA TYR A 909 -6.61 12.25 -10.69
C TYR A 909 -5.34 11.90 -11.45
N TYR A 910 -5.18 10.64 -11.86
CA TYR A 910 -4.07 10.23 -12.72
C TYR A 910 -4.12 10.93 -14.09
N ILE A 911 -5.31 11.06 -14.69
CA ILE A 911 -5.52 11.84 -15.92
C ILE A 911 -5.06 13.30 -15.75
N GLN A 912 -5.45 13.96 -14.67
CA GLN A 912 -5.04 15.34 -14.41
C GLN A 912 -3.53 15.48 -14.15
N ASN A 913 -2.92 14.53 -13.43
CA ASN A 913 -1.47 14.49 -13.21
C ASN A 913 -0.72 14.31 -14.54
N LEU A 914 -1.21 13.44 -15.43
CA LEU A 914 -0.65 13.26 -16.77
C LEU A 914 -0.75 14.53 -17.61
N VAL A 915 -1.90 15.23 -17.59
CA VAL A 915 -2.07 16.52 -18.26
C VAL A 915 -1.07 17.55 -17.72
N ALA A 916 -0.96 17.69 -16.40
CA ALA A 916 -0.03 18.62 -15.78
C ALA A 916 1.44 18.30 -16.14
N ALA A 917 1.82 17.02 -16.22
CA ALA A 917 3.16 16.61 -16.66
C ALA A 917 3.42 16.86 -18.16
N ILE A 918 2.40 16.72 -19.01
CA ILE A 918 2.49 17.05 -20.44
C ILE A 918 2.71 18.56 -20.62
N GLU A 919 1.97 19.38 -19.86
CA GLU A 919 2.04 20.85 -19.88
C GLU A 919 3.33 21.41 -19.28
N ALA A 920 3.94 20.70 -18.33
CA ALA A 920 5.13 21.15 -17.61
C ALA A 920 6.32 21.45 -18.55
N PRO A 921 7.15 22.46 -18.20
CA PRO A 921 8.34 22.78 -18.96
C PRO A 921 9.34 21.62 -18.93
N SER A 922 10.09 21.41 -20.01
CA SER A 922 11.21 20.48 -20.01
C SER A 922 12.49 21.20 -19.57
N ASN A 923 13.37 20.50 -18.86
CA ASN A 923 14.71 21.00 -18.50
C ASN A 923 15.65 21.24 -19.71
N SER A 924 15.18 21.08 -20.95
CA SER A 924 15.96 21.23 -22.19
C SER A 924 16.50 22.65 -22.49
N GLY A 925 16.37 23.61 -21.57
CA GLY A 925 17.10 24.89 -21.57
C GLY A 925 18.39 24.90 -20.74
N SER A 926 18.63 23.89 -19.90
CA SER A 926 19.87 23.68 -19.17
C SER A 926 20.23 22.21 -19.31
N THR A 927 21.23 21.89 -20.12
CA THR A 927 21.85 20.58 -20.10
C THR A 927 22.07 20.21 -18.62
N PRO A 928 21.47 19.13 -18.11
CA PRO A 928 21.85 18.64 -16.80
C PRO A 928 23.36 18.48 -16.87
N THR A 929 24.08 19.18 -15.99
CA THR A 929 25.40 18.68 -15.63
C THR A 929 25.08 17.32 -15.04
N VAL A 930 25.33 16.28 -15.82
CA VAL A 930 25.29 14.91 -15.34
C VAL A 930 26.25 14.90 -14.17
N THR A 931 25.72 14.98 -12.95
CA THR A 931 26.47 14.50 -11.80
C THR A 931 26.71 13.04 -12.12
N GLN A 932 27.98 12.75 -12.37
CA GLN A 932 28.46 11.55 -13.01
C GLN A 932 27.70 10.31 -12.49
N THR A 933 27.11 9.54 -13.41
CA THR A 933 27.14 8.08 -13.31
C THR A 933 28.50 7.71 -12.71
N PRO A 934 28.62 6.89 -11.65
CA PRO A 934 29.94 6.47 -11.18
C PRO A 934 30.71 6.02 -12.40
N THR A 935 31.85 6.68 -12.63
CA THR A 935 32.68 6.47 -13.81
C THR A 935 32.79 4.96 -14.02
N PRO A 936 32.52 4.44 -15.24
CA PRO A 936 32.75 3.03 -15.50
C PRO A 936 34.14 2.70 -14.98
N VAL A 937 34.23 1.69 -14.10
CA VAL A 937 35.50 1.24 -13.53
C VAL A 937 36.40 1.00 -14.73
N VAL A 938 37.46 1.81 -14.86
CA VAL A 938 38.48 1.60 -15.88
C VAL A 938 39.14 0.27 -15.54
N ILE A 939 38.76 -0.78 -16.27
CA ILE A 939 39.36 -2.10 -16.11
C ILE A 939 40.75 -2.00 -16.75
N LEU A 940 41.80 -2.11 -15.93
CA LEU A 940 43.17 -2.02 -16.42
C LEU A 940 43.41 -3.06 -17.53
N GLY A 941 43.68 -2.60 -18.76
CA GLY A 941 43.81 -3.46 -19.95
C GLY A 941 42.68 -3.32 -20.98
N ASP A 942 41.55 -2.68 -20.67
CA ASP A 942 40.40 -2.50 -21.59
C ASP A 942 40.54 -1.20 -22.41
N ALA A 943 41.42 -1.20 -23.42
CA ALA A 943 41.70 0.01 -24.21
C ALA A 943 40.47 0.52 -24.98
N ASN A 944 39.57 -0.38 -25.39
CA ASN A 944 38.41 -0.03 -26.20
C ASN A 944 37.19 0.44 -25.37
N GLY A 945 37.18 0.15 -24.06
CA GLY A 945 36.16 0.55 -23.10
C GLY A 945 34.87 -0.26 -23.17
N ASP A 946 34.91 -1.49 -23.65
CA ASP A 946 33.75 -2.38 -23.79
C ASP A 946 33.45 -3.20 -22.51
N GLY A 947 34.27 -3.03 -21.48
CA GLY A 947 34.17 -3.70 -20.19
C GLY A 947 34.82 -5.08 -20.16
N ARG A 948 35.67 -5.43 -21.14
CA ARG A 948 36.45 -6.66 -21.20
C ARG A 948 37.91 -6.34 -21.50
N VAL A 949 38.81 -7.20 -21.05
CA VAL A 949 40.23 -7.16 -21.46
C VAL A 949 40.45 -8.35 -22.35
N ASP A 950 40.41 -8.13 -23.66
CA ASP A 950 40.45 -9.18 -24.66
C ASP A 950 41.43 -8.88 -25.82
N GLY A 951 41.34 -9.68 -26.89
CA GLY A 951 42.25 -9.57 -28.03
C GLY A 951 42.12 -8.24 -28.79
N ALA A 952 40.98 -7.56 -28.71
CA ALA A 952 40.79 -6.25 -29.34
C ALA A 952 41.67 -5.19 -28.67
N ASP A 953 41.81 -5.24 -27.34
CA ASP A 953 42.64 -4.29 -26.58
C ASP A 953 44.12 -4.52 -26.82
N TYR A 954 44.54 -5.78 -27.00
CA TYR A 954 45.89 -6.11 -27.42
C TYR A 954 46.25 -5.48 -28.76
N ILE A 955 45.32 -5.49 -29.73
CA ILE A 955 45.56 -4.86 -31.04
C ILE A 955 45.71 -3.34 -30.90
N ILE A 956 44.95 -2.70 -30.00
CA ILE A 956 45.08 -1.27 -29.73
C ILE A 956 46.45 -0.97 -29.11
N TRP A 957 46.86 -1.70 -28.07
CA TRP A 957 48.19 -1.58 -27.47
C TRP A 957 49.30 -1.79 -28.51
N LEU A 958 49.20 -2.86 -29.31
CA LEU A 958 50.23 -3.21 -30.31
C LEU A 958 50.38 -2.12 -31.39
N ASN A 959 49.28 -1.49 -31.79
CA ASN A 959 49.29 -0.41 -32.78
C ASN A 959 49.96 0.87 -32.26
N HIS A 960 50.01 1.07 -30.95
CA HIS A 960 50.63 2.24 -30.31
C HIS A 960 51.94 1.91 -29.60
N PHE A 961 52.39 0.65 -29.62
CA PHE A 961 53.61 0.23 -28.95
C PHE A 961 54.82 1.10 -29.34
N ASN A 962 55.53 1.57 -28.32
CA ASN A 962 56.69 2.46 -28.38
C ASN A 962 56.37 3.90 -28.86
N GLN A 963 55.11 4.33 -28.78
CA GLN A 963 54.66 5.69 -29.07
C GLN A 963 54.30 6.44 -27.79
N ASN A 964 54.47 7.76 -27.80
CA ASN A 964 53.94 8.62 -26.73
C ASN A 964 52.47 8.91 -27.05
N THR A 965 51.61 8.91 -26.03
CA THR A 965 50.17 9.18 -26.20
C THR A 965 49.69 10.33 -25.33
N SER A 966 48.73 11.10 -25.84
CA SER A 966 47.97 12.11 -25.08
C SER A 966 46.56 11.64 -24.71
N THR A 967 46.13 10.51 -25.26
CA THR A 967 44.84 9.85 -25.00
C THR A 967 44.97 8.72 -23.98
N GLY A 968 46.21 8.41 -23.54
CA GLY A 968 46.55 7.58 -22.40
C GLY A 968 46.01 6.16 -22.54
N PHE A 969 45.26 5.72 -21.53
CA PHE A 969 44.62 4.41 -21.43
C PHE A 969 43.94 3.90 -22.71
N ARG A 970 43.35 4.77 -23.55
CA ARG A 970 42.67 4.39 -24.81
C ARG A 970 43.60 3.97 -25.95
N ASP A 971 44.86 4.35 -25.89
CA ASP A 971 45.88 3.93 -26.86
C ASP A 971 46.65 2.69 -26.36
N GLY A 972 46.33 2.19 -25.17
CA GLY A 972 47.02 1.08 -24.53
C GLY A 972 48.10 1.50 -23.51
N ASP A 973 48.16 2.76 -23.09
CA ASP A 973 49.00 3.21 -21.96
C ASP A 973 48.24 2.97 -20.65
N PHE A 974 48.24 1.72 -20.21
CA PHE A 974 47.46 1.23 -19.08
C PHE A 974 48.06 1.62 -17.72
N ASP A 975 49.35 1.97 -17.65
CA ASP A 975 49.98 2.54 -16.46
C ASP A 975 49.98 4.09 -16.41
N ASN A 976 49.50 4.72 -17.49
CA ASN A 976 49.39 6.18 -17.64
C ASN A 976 50.73 6.90 -17.50
N SER A 977 51.81 6.28 -17.98
CA SER A 977 53.17 6.85 -18.01
C SER A 977 53.35 7.88 -19.14
N GLY A 978 52.38 8.01 -20.04
CA GLY A 978 52.43 8.85 -21.24
C GLY A 978 53.11 8.18 -22.44
N ARG A 979 53.43 6.88 -22.32
CA ARG A 979 54.07 6.08 -23.37
C ARG A 979 53.55 4.66 -23.32
N VAL A 980 53.14 4.13 -24.48
CA VAL A 980 52.70 2.74 -24.59
C VAL A 980 53.93 1.85 -24.73
N ASP A 981 54.23 1.01 -23.76
CA ASP A 981 55.41 0.14 -23.75
C ASP A 981 55.16 -1.27 -23.17
N GLY A 982 56.24 -1.98 -22.80
CA GLY A 982 56.17 -3.35 -22.32
C GLY A 982 55.53 -3.49 -20.94
N ALA A 983 55.50 -2.43 -20.12
CA ALA A 983 54.81 -2.43 -18.83
C ALA A 983 53.30 -2.55 -19.02
N ASP A 984 52.76 -1.86 -20.02
CA ASP A 984 51.34 -1.92 -20.38
C ASP A 984 50.92 -3.31 -20.86
N TYR A 985 51.77 -3.99 -21.62
CA TYR A 985 51.49 -5.38 -22.03
C TYR A 985 51.33 -6.30 -20.83
N VAL A 986 52.16 -6.14 -19.79
CA VAL A 986 52.04 -6.93 -18.56
C VAL A 986 50.72 -6.65 -17.85
N ILE A 987 50.24 -5.40 -17.87
CA ILE A 987 48.94 -5.02 -17.32
C ILE A 987 47.81 -5.67 -18.11
N TRP A 988 47.85 -5.65 -19.44
CA TRP A 988 46.86 -6.32 -20.28
C TRP A 988 46.81 -7.84 -20.02
N VAL A 989 47.97 -8.53 -20.03
CA VAL A 989 48.05 -9.99 -19.81
C VAL A 989 47.50 -10.38 -18.43
N ASN A 990 47.78 -9.60 -17.38
CA ASN A 990 47.31 -9.90 -16.03
C ASN A 990 45.79 -9.74 -15.85
N ASN A 991 45.14 -8.99 -16.75
CA ASN A 991 43.70 -8.75 -16.69
C ASN A 991 42.93 -9.45 -17.82
N TYR A 992 43.61 -10.15 -18.74
CA TYR A 992 43.00 -10.87 -19.86
C TYR A 992 42.05 -11.98 -19.40
N ILE A 993 40.77 -11.87 -19.79
CA ILE A 993 39.72 -12.85 -19.49
C ILE A 993 39.29 -13.53 -20.80
N ILE A 994 39.28 -14.87 -20.82
CA ILE A 994 38.90 -15.70 -21.98
C ILE A 994 37.39 -15.63 -22.25
#